data_AF-A0A327V8Y7-F1
#
_entry.id   AF-A0A327V8Y7-F1
#
_cell.length_a   1.000
_cell.length_b   1.000
_cell.length_c   1.000
_cell.angle_alpha   90.00
_cell.angle_beta   90.00
_cell.angle_gamma   90.00
#
_symmetry.space_group_name_H-M   'P 1'
#
loop_
_entity.id
_entity.type
_entity.pdbx_description
1 polymer ?
#
loop_
_entity_poly.entity_id
_entity_poly.type
_entity_poly.pdbx_seq_one_letter_code
_entity_poly.pdbx_strand_id
1 'polypeptide(L)'
;MSEIPGTAGDVVWQSSPPGSIYDYIRVASFSIGPDGLIEQWSRRAAGLFGMAAHEALGRDPVEAFLPGEVRCEGHRRVGEVLDGKEWTGLVPFRMPGEDGTHGLAEIYVMPSETATGERAAVCIVVDVRALRRIETDLAASQAIFGQSPFGFVLFGTDLTVVRANERFATVFGGRADDHRGRTVGDYLTGAEADRLTATLERVLETGSSVTDLQLVGTAPGDTERRHWSMNLYRVHSGSGRPIGIAGLATDVTRRHTAAREAASARRNLALLNEASARIGNSLDLETTARELLDVAVPVFCDLASVDLYQALLTGEEAAPGSWSALPREAVGGSAELRRVAFASAVSDALPRPAPGASDSGPPGGAAAPPELGAVHRYPFGSPSAVALRTGRVEDVPGDDRGFVQSTLAVPMVAHDTVVGLVRFSRTKGSEPFDDRDRALATELAARAAVCIDNARLYRREHERALILQRSLLPPGDPEAAGLDIACRYLPGNTANEVGGDWFDVIELPGHRTALVVGDVMGRGLRAAVAMGELRTAVRTLALLDLEPAEVLSALDEVARGLGTPGAASASGGGGAQWPARAAHKSREADLSEVYLATCVYAVYDPVTRRCTFANAGHLPPVVVEPGEAALLLDVPPGMPLGVGGEPFEEVEVELKEGALLALYTDGLVESRDHPLDEGLAALRAALVEPDRPLEDVCDRVLGSLHTRHGEDDIALLMARIQGLPTEAVGDWRLPREPRSVGRARELARDQLTAWGLDDLVDTTELLVSELVTNALRYGEGEIRLRLLRDRTLVCEVWDAGLVQPRRRRARDTDEGGRGLQLVGLLSAAWGARRTPRGKTVWFELALPDGRPAAERSVEELLSMF
;
A
#
# COMPACT_ATOMS: atom_id res chain seq x y z
N MET A 1 -63.56 -6.46 61.43
CA MET A 1 -63.86 -7.89 61.23
C MET A 1 -63.85 -8.17 59.73
N SER A 2 -62.73 -8.66 59.22
CA SER A 2 -62.62 -9.41 57.97
C SER A 2 -61.64 -10.55 58.27
N GLU A 3 -62.02 -11.76 57.92
CA GLU A 3 -61.47 -13.03 58.42
C GLU A 3 -60.00 -13.24 58.03
N ILE A 4 -59.17 -13.58 59.02
CA ILE A 4 -57.83 -14.16 58.80
C ILE A 4 -58.03 -15.67 58.67
N PRO A 5 -57.68 -16.30 57.53
CA PRO A 5 -57.87 -17.74 57.36
C PRO A 5 -56.78 -18.49 58.13
N GLY A 6 -57.17 -19.27 59.15
CA GLY A 6 -56.24 -20.20 59.82
C GLY A 6 -56.40 -20.47 61.32
N THR A 7 -57.48 -20.06 62.00
CA THR A 7 -57.69 -20.39 63.42
C THR A 7 -59.11 -20.88 63.69
N ALA A 8 -59.40 -22.11 63.27
CA ALA A 8 -60.45 -22.92 63.89
C ALA A 8 -59.76 -24.00 64.73
N GLY A 9 -59.62 -23.74 66.03
CA GLY A 9 -59.05 -24.66 67.00
C GLY A 9 -58.37 -23.92 68.16
N ASP A 10 -59.09 -23.83 69.30
CA ASP A 10 -58.60 -23.51 70.65
C ASP A 10 -57.52 -22.43 70.80
N VAL A 11 -57.98 -21.17 70.92
CA VAL A 11 -57.14 -20.08 71.46
C VAL A 11 -57.03 -20.25 72.98
N VAL A 12 -56.08 -21.08 73.40
CA VAL A 12 -55.64 -21.20 74.80
C VAL A 12 -54.32 -20.44 74.94
N TRP A 13 -54.15 -19.69 76.04
CA TRP A 13 -52.93 -18.96 76.43
C TRP A 13 -51.63 -19.50 75.82
N GLN A 14 -51.16 -18.90 74.72
CA GLN A 14 -49.89 -19.23 74.07
C GLN A 14 -48.83 -18.18 74.41
N SER A 15 -47.66 -18.63 74.86
CA SER A 15 -46.50 -17.78 75.04
C SER A 15 -45.89 -17.41 73.69
N SER A 16 -45.72 -16.13 73.41
CA SER A 16 -44.97 -15.67 72.23
C SER A 16 -43.54 -16.23 72.27
N PRO A 17 -43.01 -16.75 71.15
CA PRO A 17 -41.62 -17.21 71.08
C PRO A 17 -40.64 -16.03 71.31
N PRO A 18 -39.40 -16.31 71.78
CA PRO A 18 -38.37 -15.28 71.96
C PRO A 18 -38.14 -14.52 70.65
N GLY A 19 -38.15 -13.18 70.68
CA GLY A 19 -38.12 -12.34 69.48
C GLY A 19 -39.50 -11.81 69.05
N SER A 20 -40.47 -11.79 69.96
CA SER A 20 -41.76 -11.11 69.74
C SER A 20 -41.55 -9.60 69.55
N ILE A 21 -42.49 -8.91 68.89
CA ILE A 21 -42.43 -7.44 68.74
C ILE A 21 -42.26 -6.72 70.10
N TYR A 22 -42.75 -7.32 71.19
CA TYR A 22 -42.59 -6.81 72.56
C TYR A 22 -41.19 -6.96 73.17
N ASP A 23 -40.33 -7.81 72.60
CA ASP A 23 -38.90 -7.89 72.94
C ASP A 23 -38.11 -6.76 72.26
N TYR A 24 -38.58 -6.31 71.10
CA TYR A 24 -37.95 -5.23 70.33
C TYR A 24 -38.44 -3.83 70.76
N ILE A 25 -39.75 -3.65 71.03
CA ILE A 25 -40.38 -2.35 71.32
C ILE A 25 -40.14 -1.87 72.78
N ARG A 26 -39.61 -2.73 73.67
CA ARG A 26 -39.26 -2.42 75.08
C ARG A 26 -40.30 -1.54 75.79
N VAL A 27 -41.52 -2.07 75.92
CA VAL A 27 -42.63 -1.36 76.62
C VAL A 27 -42.40 -1.31 78.12
N ALA A 28 -42.47 -0.13 78.72
CA ALA A 28 -42.45 0.11 80.16
C ALA A 28 -43.81 0.64 80.64
N SER A 29 -44.14 0.46 81.92
CA SER A 29 -45.34 1.04 82.52
C SER A 29 -45.11 1.56 83.94
N PHE A 30 -45.91 2.55 84.33
CA PHE A 30 -46.01 3.07 85.69
C PHE A 30 -47.43 3.62 85.94
N SER A 31 -47.83 3.80 87.19
CA SER A 31 -49.12 4.43 87.54
C SER A 31 -48.92 5.67 88.40
N ILE A 32 -49.87 6.60 88.30
CA ILE A 32 -49.94 7.85 89.04
C ILE A 32 -51.19 7.79 89.92
N GLY A 33 -51.04 8.05 91.22
CA GLY A 33 -52.12 8.09 92.19
C GLY A 33 -52.96 9.38 92.12
N PRO A 34 -54.02 9.48 92.94
CA PRO A 34 -54.89 10.66 93.00
C PRO A 34 -54.21 11.93 93.51
N ASP A 35 -53.08 11.78 94.20
CA ASP A 35 -52.21 12.87 94.65
C ASP A 35 -51.23 13.35 93.56
N GLY A 36 -51.25 12.74 92.37
CA GLY A 36 -50.35 13.04 91.27
C GLY A 36 -48.95 12.40 91.42
N LEU A 37 -48.74 11.55 92.43
CA LEU A 37 -47.45 10.89 92.67
C LEU A 37 -47.40 9.48 92.08
N ILE A 38 -46.20 8.97 91.80
CA ILE A 38 -46.02 7.62 91.24
C ILE A 38 -46.33 6.56 92.30
N GLU A 39 -47.31 5.69 92.03
CA GLU A 39 -47.70 4.59 92.94
C GLU A 39 -47.16 3.21 92.51
N GLN A 40 -46.96 2.99 91.22
CA GLN A 40 -46.40 1.73 90.70
C GLN A 40 -45.35 2.00 89.65
N TRP A 41 -44.28 1.20 89.66
CA TRP A 41 -43.17 1.31 88.74
C TRP A 41 -42.73 -0.06 88.24
N SER A 42 -42.86 -0.31 86.93
CA SER A 42 -42.46 -1.61 86.37
C SER A 42 -40.94 -1.78 86.34
N ARG A 43 -40.47 -3.03 86.36
CA ARG A 43 -39.03 -3.33 86.17
C ARG A 43 -38.49 -2.82 84.83
N ARG A 44 -39.33 -2.78 83.79
CA ARG A 44 -38.96 -2.22 82.48
C ARG A 44 -38.86 -0.69 82.53
N ALA A 45 -39.70 -0.01 83.32
CA ALA A 45 -39.56 1.43 83.58
C ALA A 45 -38.24 1.74 84.30
N ALA A 46 -37.83 0.90 85.24
CA ALA A 46 -36.52 1.03 85.87
C ALA A 46 -35.35 0.86 84.89
N GLY A 47 -35.47 -0.02 83.88
CA GLY A 47 -34.46 -0.14 82.83
C GLY A 47 -34.47 0.99 81.80
N LEU A 48 -35.66 1.52 81.47
CA LEU A 48 -35.83 2.56 80.44
C LEU A 48 -35.43 3.96 80.93
N PHE A 49 -35.88 4.33 82.13
CA PHE A 49 -35.56 5.62 82.74
C PHE A 49 -34.33 5.55 83.66
N GLY A 50 -33.85 4.34 83.96
CA GLY A 50 -32.71 4.07 84.84
C GLY A 50 -32.86 4.60 86.27
N MET A 51 -34.10 4.74 86.73
CA MET A 51 -34.47 5.05 88.11
C MET A 51 -35.09 3.80 88.75
N ALA A 52 -34.57 3.38 89.90
CA ALA A 52 -35.10 2.19 90.57
C ALA A 52 -36.49 2.48 91.17
N ALA A 53 -37.32 1.45 91.32
CA ALA A 53 -38.69 1.61 91.83
C ALA A 53 -38.73 2.35 93.19
N HIS A 54 -37.80 2.04 94.10
CA HIS A 54 -37.73 2.70 95.42
C HIS A 54 -37.36 4.20 95.35
N GLU A 55 -36.79 4.67 94.25
CA GLU A 55 -36.46 6.08 94.03
C GLU A 55 -37.59 6.83 93.31
N ALA A 56 -38.39 6.11 92.51
CA ALA A 56 -39.49 6.67 91.72
C ALA A 56 -40.80 6.77 92.52
N LEU A 57 -41.09 5.80 93.39
CA LEU A 57 -42.34 5.74 94.14
C LEU A 57 -42.49 6.96 95.08
N GLY A 58 -43.68 7.56 95.09
CA GLY A 58 -44.01 8.76 95.87
C GLY A 58 -43.39 10.06 95.35
N ARG A 59 -42.77 10.05 94.17
CA ARG A 59 -42.30 11.27 93.50
C ARG A 59 -43.28 11.76 92.45
N ASP A 60 -43.21 13.05 92.16
CA ASP A 60 -43.88 13.64 91.01
C ASP A 60 -43.19 13.13 89.72
N PRO A 61 -43.93 12.50 88.79
CA PRO A 61 -43.36 11.99 87.54
C PRO A 61 -42.75 13.09 86.67
N VAL A 62 -43.29 14.31 86.73
CA VAL A 62 -42.80 15.47 85.99
C VAL A 62 -41.48 15.98 86.54
N GLU A 63 -41.30 15.95 87.86
CA GLU A 63 -40.01 16.30 88.45
C GLU A 63 -38.97 15.18 88.31
N ALA A 64 -39.42 13.93 88.38
CA ALA A 64 -38.55 12.76 88.44
C ALA A 64 -37.77 12.51 87.14
N PHE A 65 -38.39 12.64 85.96
CA PHE A 65 -37.74 12.28 84.70
C PHE A 65 -37.92 13.25 83.53
N LEU A 66 -38.79 14.26 83.61
CA LEU A 66 -38.88 15.30 82.58
C LEU A 66 -37.81 16.42 82.74
N PRO A 67 -37.22 16.91 81.63
CA PRO A 67 -36.36 18.09 81.62
C PRO A 67 -37.07 19.35 82.12
N GLY A 68 -36.33 20.28 82.75
CA GLY A 68 -36.89 21.49 83.36
C GLY A 68 -37.75 22.35 82.43
N GLU A 69 -37.38 22.42 81.16
CA GLU A 69 -38.04 23.25 80.12
C GLU A 69 -39.49 22.83 79.83
N VAL A 70 -39.82 21.55 80.01
CA VAL A 70 -41.15 20.99 79.67
C VAL A 70 -42.00 20.66 80.90
N ARG A 71 -41.51 20.96 82.12
CA ARG A 71 -42.22 20.64 83.37
C ARG A 71 -43.55 21.36 83.50
N CYS A 72 -43.66 22.63 83.08
CA CYS A 72 -44.92 23.37 83.17
C CYS A 72 -46.04 22.71 82.34
N GLU A 73 -45.72 22.28 81.13
CA GLU A 73 -46.66 21.54 80.27
C GLU A 73 -46.92 20.14 80.83
N GLY A 74 -45.91 19.46 81.36
CA GLY A 74 -46.04 18.16 82.01
C GLY A 74 -47.06 18.15 83.16
N HIS A 75 -46.95 19.09 84.11
CA HIS A 75 -47.90 19.19 85.23
C HIS A 75 -49.32 19.51 84.76
N ARG A 76 -49.46 20.37 83.74
CA ARG A 76 -50.76 20.69 83.12
C ARG A 76 -51.42 19.44 82.55
N ARG A 77 -50.65 18.57 81.89
CA ARG A 77 -51.14 17.31 81.31
C ARG A 77 -51.50 16.27 82.37
N VAL A 78 -50.69 16.12 83.42
CA VAL A 78 -51.04 15.24 84.55
C VAL A 78 -52.37 15.67 85.19
N GLY A 79 -52.60 16.98 85.36
CA GLY A 79 -53.89 17.50 85.82
C GLY A 79 -55.06 17.18 84.88
N GLU A 80 -54.91 17.39 83.56
CA GLU A 80 -55.94 17.06 82.57
C GLU A 80 -56.29 15.56 82.54
N VAL A 81 -55.31 14.70 82.79
CA VAL A 81 -55.50 13.25 82.85
C VAL A 81 -56.24 12.84 84.11
N LEU A 82 -55.88 13.40 85.27
CA LEU A 82 -56.63 13.19 86.52
C LEU A 82 -58.05 13.77 86.44
N ASP A 83 -58.31 14.68 85.51
CA ASP A 83 -59.65 15.16 85.16
C ASP A 83 -60.44 14.20 84.23
N GLY A 84 -59.86 13.05 83.86
CA GLY A 84 -60.49 12.00 83.09
C GLY A 84 -60.23 12.05 81.58
N LYS A 85 -59.24 12.82 81.12
CA LYS A 85 -58.88 12.87 79.69
C LYS A 85 -57.71 11.95 79.37
N GLU A 86 -57.87 11.08 78.38
CA GLU A 86 -56.75 10.33 77.83
C GLU A 86 -55.77 11.23 77.09
N TRP A 87 -54.47 10.93 77.20
CA TRP A 87 -53.42 11.67 76.50
C TRP A 87 -52.37 10.74 75.91
N THR A 88 -52.00 10.97 74.65
CA THR A 88 -50.88 10.31 73.99
C THR A 88 -49.95 11.38 73.45
N GLY A 89 -48.64 11.24 73.70
CA GLY A 89 -47.69 12.17 73.14
C GLY A 89 -46.23 11.81 73.35
N LEU A 90 -45.38 12.51 72.63
CA LEU A 90 -43.93 12.36 72.70
C LEU A 90 -43.38 13.21 73.84
N VAL A 91 -42.65 12.58 74.75
CA VAL A 91 -42.05 13.22 75.92
C VAL A 91 -40.54 13.01 75.92
N PRO A 92 -39.74 14.09 75.99
CA PRO A 92 -38.32 13.94 76.26
C PRO A 92 -38.12 13.55 77.73
N PHE A 93 -37.25 12.57 77.98
CA PHE A 93 -36.90 12.16 79.33
C PHE A 93 -35.38 12.16 79.53
N ARG A 94 -34.94 12.27 80.79
CA ARG A 94 -33.53 12.25 81.15
C ARG A 94 -33.03 10.80 81.25
N MET A 95 -31.93 10.51 80.55
CA MET A 95 -31.20 9.24 80.71
C MET A 95 -30.22 9.35 81.89
N PRO A 96 -29.96 8.28 82.66
CA PRO A 96 -28.98 8.30 83.73
C PRO A 96 -27.55 8.25 83.20
N GLY A 97 -26.66 9.03 83.82
CA GLY A 97 -25.20 8.92 83.62
C GLY A 97 -24.56 9.83 82.58
N GLU A 98 -25.33 10.63 81.83
CA GLU A 98 -24.80 11.63 80.89
C GLU A 98 -25.54 12.96 81.06
N ASP A 99 -24.83 14.00 81.51
CA ASP A 99 -25.38 15.36 81.57
C ASP A 99 -25.60 15.88 80.14
N GLY A 100 -26.86 15.83 79.67
CA GLY A 100 -27.33 16.51 78.46
C GLY A 100 -27.98 15.63 77.38
N THR A 101 -27.94 14.29 77.48
CA THR A 101 -28.56 13.42 76.47
C THR A 101 -30.03 13.10 76.81
N HIS A 102 -30.98 13.71 76.08
CA HIS A 102 -32.41 13.42 76.25
C HIS A 102 -32.87 12.23 75.39
N GLY A 103 -33.54 11.26 76.01
CA GLY A 103 -34.30 10.22 75.32
C GLY A 103 -35.66 10.77 74.87
N LEU A 104 -36.29 10.15 73.86
CA LEU A 104 -37.65 10.49 73.41
C LEU A 104 -38.52 9.25 73.58
N ALA A 105 -39.56 9.34 74.40
CA ALA A 105 -40.51 8.25 74.60
C ALA A 105 -41.91 8.68 74.18
N GLU A 106 -42.66 7.76 73.59
CA GLU A 106 -44.10 7.94 73.39
C GLU A 106 -44.79 7.42 74.64
N ILE A 107 -45.53 8.30 75.32
CA ILE A 107 -46.25 7.97 76.55
C ILE A 107 -47.73 8.00 76.23
N TYR A 108 -48.40 6.89 76.54
CA TYR A 108 -49.85 6.80 76.56
C TYR A 108 -50.32 6.81 78.02
N VAL A 109 -51.06 7.84 78.38
CA VAL A 109 -51.58 8.05 79.72
C VAL A 109 -53.09 7.85 79.69
N MET A 110 -53.55 6.84 80.42
CA MET A 110 -54.95 6.45 80.53
C MET A 110 -55.45 6.77 81.94
N PRO A 111 -56.59 7.47 82.11
CA PRO A 111 -57.22 7.62 83.42
C PRO A 111 -57.73 6.26 83.92
N SER A 112 -57.62 6.04 85.23
CA SER A 112 -58.04 4.82 85.93
C SER A 112 -58.70 5.22 87.25
N GLU A 113 -59.46 4.30 87.86
CA GLU A 113 -59.99 4.50 89.20
C GLU A 113 -59.30 3.54 90.18
N THR A 114 -58.98 4.01 91.38
CA THR A 114 -58.49 3.17 92.48
C THR A 114 -59.65 2.33 93.04
N ALA A 115 -59.33 1.35 93.88
CA ALA A 115 -60.36 0.55 94.56
C ALA A 115 -61.31 1.37 95.46
N THR A 116 -60.94 2.61 95.80
CA THR A 116 -61.72 3.57 96.60
C THR A 116 -62.54 4.55 95.74
N GLY A 117 -62.48 4.46 94.41
CA GLY A 117 -63.18 5.35 93.47
C GLY A 117 -62.49 6.70 93.24
N GLU A 118 -61.22 6.83 93.65
CA GLU A 118 -60.41 8.03 93.40
C GLU A 118 -59.76 7.95 92.02
N ARG A 119 -59.56 9.11 91.38
CA ARG A 119 -59.02 9.17 90.02
C ARG A 119 -57.50 8.99 90.04
N ALA A 120 -57.01 8.04 89.27
CA ALA A 120 -55.61 7.71 89.07
C ALA A 120 -55.30 7.66 87.57
N ALA A 121 -54.06 7.36 87.20
CA ALA A 121 -53.69 7.13 85.80
C ALA A 121 -52.70 5.99 85.63
N VAL A 122 -52.80 5.26 84.52
CA VAL A 122 -51.83 4.25 84.08
C VAL A 122 -51.10 4.77 82.85
N CYS A 123 -49.77 4.78 82.93
CA CYS A 123 -48.89 5.25 81.87
C CYS A 123 -48.19 4.06 81.22
N ILE A 124 -48.31 3.93 79.90
CA ILE A 124 -47.51 3.03 79.07
C ILE A 124 -46.49 3.87 78.32
N VAL A 125 -45.22 3.43 78.32
CA VAL A 125 -44.10 4.16 77.74
C VAL A 125 -43.39 3.26 76.73
N VAL A 126 -43.15 3.80 75.53
CA VAL A 126 -42.44 3.12 74.45
C VAL A 126 -41.21 3.93 74.04
N ASP A 127 -40.06 3.26 73.89
CA ASP A 127 -38.84 3.87 73.37
C ASP A 127 -38.96 4.08 71.84
N VAL A 128 -39.07 5.34 71.43
CA VAL A 128 -39.23 5.73 70.02
C VAL A 128 -37.97 5.43 69.21
N ARG A 129 -36.79 5.33 69.83
CA ARG A 129 -35.55 4.97 69.12
C ARG A 129 -35.55 3.50 68.70
N ALA A 130 -36.09 2.62 69.53
CA ALA A 130 -36.26 1.21 69.17
C ALA A 130 -37.29 1.06 68.05
N LEU A 131 -38.41 1.80 68.12
CA LEU A 131 -39.42 1.82 67.07
C LEU A 131 -38.86 2.33 65.73
N ARG A 132 -38.10 3.44 65.74
CA ARG A 132 -37.46 4.00 64.54
C ARG A 132 -36.42 3.08 63.92
N ARG A 133 -35.69 2.28 64.70
CA ARG A 133 -34.77 1.27 64.15
C ARG A 133 -35.53 0.18 63.42
N ILE A 134 -36.63 -0.32 64.00
CA ILE A 134 -37.50 -1.31 63.35
C ILE A 134 -38.13 -0.72 62.09
N GLU A 135 -38.59 0.53 62.14
CA GLU A 135 -39.13 1.23 60.97
C GLU A 135 -38.06 1.39 59.88
N THR A 136 -36.83 1.74 60.25
CA THR A 136 -35.70 1.88 59.31
C THR A 136 -35.31 0.53 58.71
N ASP A 137 -35.22 -0.53 59.52
CA ASP A 137 -34.87 -1.88 59.05
C ASP A 137 -36.00 -2.49 58.19
N LEU A 138 -37.27 -2.24 58.54
CA LEU A 138 -38.43 -2.64 57.76
C LEU A 138 -38.51 -1.86 56.45
N ALA A 139 -38.26 -0.55 56.47
CA ALA A 139 -38.18 0.28 55.28
C ALA A 139 -37.02 -0.15 54.36
N ALA A 140 -35.85 -0.47 54.92
CA ALA A 140 -34.71 -1.00 54.17
C ALA A 140 -35.04 -2.37 53.54
N SER A 141 -35.67 -3.27 54.29
CA SER A 141 -36.16 -4.55 53.75
C SER A 141 -37.21 -4.33 52.66
N GLN A 142 -38.21 -3.47 52.87
CA GLN A 142 -39.23 -3.14 51.87
C GLN A 142 -38.62 -2.52 50.61
N ALA A 143 -37.60 -1.66 50.74
CA ALA A 143 -36.89 -1.10 49.61
C ALA A 143 -36.17 -2.17 48.78
N ILE A 144 -35.53 -3.16 49.41
CA ILE A 144 -34.86 -4.28 48.73
C ILE A 144 -35.86 -5.18 48.00
N PHE A 145 -37.01 -5.48 48.62
CA PHE A 145 -38.03 -6.36 48.03
C PHE A 145 -39.02 -5.66 47.08
N GLY A 146 -39.13 -4.33 47.13
CA GLY A 146 -40.04 -3.55 46.30
C GLY A 146 -39.35 -2.77 45.18
N GLN A 147 -38.35 -1.95 45.49
CA GLN A 147 -37.78 -0.97 44.55
C GLN A 147 -36.36 -1.29 44.05
N SER A 148 -35.81 -2.45 44.43
CA SER A 148 -34.45 -2.83 44.03
C SER A 148 -34.33 -3.03 42.51
N PRO A 149 -33.31 -2.46 41.85
CA PRO A 149 -33.02 -2.72 40.44
C PRO A 149 -32.49 -4.13 40.17
N PHE A 150 -32.18 -4.88 41.23
CA PHE A 150 -31.61 -6.23 41.19
C PHE A 150 -32.66 -7.30 41.48
N GLY A 151 -32.57 -8.45 40.81
CA GLY A 151 -33.39 -9.61 41.16
C GLY A 151 -32.91 -10.19 42.49
N PHE A 152 -33.77 -10.20 43.51
CA PHE A 152 -33.44 -10.74 44.82
C PHE A 152 -34.29 -11.98 45.10
N VAL A 153 -33.64 -13.05 45.55
CA VAL A 153 -34.28 -14.31 45.92
C VAL A 153 -33.68 -14.83 47.22
N LEU A 154 -34.50 -15.35 48.11
CA LEU A 154 -34.09 -16.00 49.35
C LEU A 154 -34.46 -17.48 49.26
N PHE A 155 -33.47 -18.35 49.33
CA PHE A 155 -33.64 -19.79 49.43
C PHE A 155 -33.63 -20.22 50.89
N GLY A 156 -34.53 -21.14 51.25
CA GLY A 156 -34.53 -21.80 52.55
C GLY A 156 -33.38 -22.79 52.70
N THR A 157 -33.27 -23.42 53.87
CA THR A 157 -32.29 -24.50 54.10
C THR A 157 -32.58 -25.78 53.31
N ASP A 158 -33.80 -25.89 52.78
CA ASP A 158 -34.28 -26.93 51.86
C ASP A 158 -34.08 -26.56 50.38
N LEU A 159 -33.36 -25.45 50.11
CA LEU A 159 -33.07 -24.92 48.77
C LEU A 159 -34.31 -24.52 47.96
N THR A 160 -35.47 -24.40 48.60
CA THR A 160 -36.68 -23.86 47.98
C THR A 160 -36.74 -22.35 48.13
N VAL A 161 -37.37 -21.66 47.18
CA VAL A 161 -37.54 -20.21 47.25
C VAL A 161 -38.50 -19.86 48.38
N VAL A 162 -38.00 -19.17 49.41
CA VAL A 162 -38.79 -18.65 50.53
C VAL A 162 -39.41 -17.29 50.17
N ARG A 163 -38.66 -16.46 49.44
CA ARG A 163 -39.08 -15.12 49.03
C ARG A 163 -38.37 -14.65 47.78
N ALA A 164 -39.06 -13.94 46.90
CA ALA A 164 -38.48 -13.23 45.76
C ALA A 164 -38.96 -11.76 45.75
N ASN A 165 -38.23 -10.87 45.07
CA ASN A 165 -38.67 -9.49 44.86
C ASN A 165 -39.37 -9.29 43.51
N GLU A 166 -40.01 -8.14 43.31
CA GLU A 166 -40.72 -7.84 42.06
C GLU A 166 -39.80 -7.91 40.84
N ARG A 167 -38.54 -7.49 40.97
CA ARG A 167 -37.57 -7.53 39.87
C ARG A 167 -37.27 -8.96 39.40
N PHE A 168 -37.18 -9.92 40.32
CA PHE A 168 -37.04 -11.33 39.98
C PHE A 168 -38.27 -11.86 39.24
N ALA A 169 -39.48 -11.49 39.71
CA ALA A 169 -40.73 -11.89 39.07
C ALA A 169 -40.92 -11.29 37.67
N THR A 170 -40.46 -10.06 37.41
CA THR A 170 -40.49 -9.46 36.07
C THR A 170 -39.62 -10.24 35.06
N VAL A 171 -38.51 -10.84 35.51
CA VAL A 171 -37.59 -11.58 34.64
C VAL A 171 -38.09 -13.00 34.36
N PHE A 172 -38.62 -13.69 35.38
CA PHE A 172 -39.06 -15.09 35.27
C PHE A 172 -40.58 -15.26 35.08
N GLY A 173 -41.35 -14.16 35.09
CA GLY A 173 -42.79 -14.11 34.89
C GLY A 173 -43.61 -14.45 36.15
N GLY A 174 -44.76 -13.79 36.31
CA GLY A 174 -45.68 -13.99 37.45
C GLY A 174 -45.60 -12.88 38.50
N ARG A 175 -46.20 -13.11 39.68
CA ARG A 175 -46.07 -12.26 40.87
C ARG A 175 -44.96 -12.81 41.78
N ALA A 176 -44.35 -11.94 42.60
CA ALA A 176 -43.28 -12.31 43.52
C ALA A 176 -43.65 -13.51 44.44
N ASP A 177 -44.91 -13.62 44.85
CA ASP A 177 -45.40 -14.71 45.70
C ASP A 177 -45.57 -16.06 44.95
N ASP A 178 -45.73 -16.05 43.63
CA ASP A 178 -45.92 -17.26 42.81
C ASP A 178 -44.65 -18.14 42.74
N HIS A 179 -43.51 -17.56 43.12
CA HIS A 179 -42.20 -18.19 43.13
C HIS A 179 -41.91 -18.96 44.42
N ARG A 180 -42.72 -18.78 45.47
CA ARG A 180 -42.50 -19.42 46.77
C ARG A 180 -42.67 -20.95 46.66
N GLY A 181 -41.74 -21.70 47.23
CA GLY A 181 -41.70 -23.17 47.21
C GLY A 181 -41.11 -23.78 45.94
N ARG A 182 -40.76 -22.98 44.92
CA ARG A 182 -40.09 -23.47 43.70
C ARG A 182 -38.61 -23.74 43.93
N THR A 183 -38.03 -24.57 43.06
CA THR A 183 -36.61 -24.96 43.07
C THR A 183 -35.85 -24.33 41.90
N VAL A 184 -34.53 -24.44 41.90
CA VAL A 184 -33.68 -23.94 40.81
C VAL A 184 -34.03 -24.59 39.45
N GLY A 185 -34.42 -25.86 39.46
CA GLY A 185 -34.80 -26.61 38.24
C GLY A 185 -36.04 -26.08 37.54
N ASP A 186 -36.87 -25.28 38.23
CA ASP A 186 -38.04 -24.63 37.63
C ASP A 186 -37.67 -23.41 36.76
N TYR A 187 -36.42 -22.94 36.83
CA TYR A 187 -35.96 -21.71 36.17
C TYR A 187 -34.83 -21.91 35.14
N LEU A 188 -33.98 -22.92 35.32
CA LEU A 188 -32.78 -23.14 34.50
C LEU A 188 -32.79 -24.52 33.82
N THR A 189 -32.04 -24.65 32.73
CA THR A 189 -31.85 -25.94 32.04
C THR A 189 -30.98 -26.89 32.87
N GLY A 190 -31.14 -28.22 32.71
CA GLY A 190 -30.57 -29.23 33.61
C GLY A 190 -29.09 -29.02 33.99
N ALA A 191 -28.20 -28.82 33.01
CA ALA A 191 -26.77 -28.62 33.29
C ALA A 191 -26.47 -27.36 34.12
N GLU A 192 -27.22 -26.28 33.92
CA GLU A 192 -27.06 -25.05 34.70
C GLU A 192 -27.76 -25.11 36.05
N ALA A 193 -28.92 -25.78 36.12
CA ALA A 193 -29.68 -25.98 37.34
C ALA A 193 -28.88 -26.81 38.35
N ASP A 194 -28.23 -27.89 37.88
CA ASP A 194 -27.37 -28.74 38.71
C ASP A 194 -26.17 -27.95 39.26
N ARG A 195 -25.54 -27.12 38.41
CA ARG A 195 -24.40 -26.27 38.78
C ARG A 195 -24.78 -25.24 39.86
N LEU A 196 -25.93 -24.58 39.71
CA LEU A 196 -26.40 -23.61 40.71
C LEU A 196 -26.82 -24.30 42.01
N THR A 197 -27.51 -25.45 41.94
CA THR A 197 -27.92 -26.22 43.12
C THR A 197 -26.71 -26.67 43.95
N ALA A 198 -25.70 -27.26 43.33
CA ALA A 198 -24.45 -27.63 44.00
C ALA A 198 -23.73 -26.42 44.61
N THR A 199 -23.84 -25.24 43.97
CA THR A 199 -23.27 -24.01 44.52
C THR A 199 -24.03 -23.53 45.75
N LEU A 200 -25.37 -23.62 45.77
CA LEU A 200 -26.19 -23.28 46.93
C LEU A 200 -25.87 -24.21 48.11
N GLU A 201 -25.81 -25.52 47.91
CA GLU A 201 -25.44 -26.49 48.95
C GLU A 201 -24.09 -26.13 49.59
N ARG A 202 -23.08 -25.87 48.75
CA ARG A 202 -21.74 -25.49 49.21
C ARG A 202 -21.74 -24.18 50.01
N VAL A 203 -22.53 -23.17 49.61
CA VAL A 203 -22.63 -21.90 50.35
C VAL A 203 -23.33 -22.11 51.71
N LEU A 204 -24.33 -23.00 51.77
CA LEU A 204 -25.03 -23.32 53.01
C LEU A 204 -24.09 -23.99 54.02
N GLU A 205 -23.34 -25.00 53.55
CA GLU A 205 -22.40 -25.78 54.36
C GLU A 205 -21.18 -24.96 54.79
N THR A 206 -20.45 -24.37 53.84
CA THR A 206 -19.17 -23.70 54.11
C THR A 206 -19.36 -22.29 54.67
N GLY A 207 -20.45 -21.61 54.30
CA GLY A 207 -20.68 -20.20 54.63
C GLY A 207 -19.87 -19.21 53.82
N SER A 208 -19.05 -19.66 52.87
CA SER A 208 -18.31 -18.78 51.97
C SER A 208 -19.26 -18.20 50.93
N SER A 209 -19.34 -16.87 50.86
CA SER A 209 -20.10 -16.17 49.82
C SER A 209 -19.50 -16.43 48.44
N VAL A 210 -20.36 -16.61 47.42
CA VAL A 210 -19.94 -16.70 46.02
C VAL A 210 -20.35 -15.42 45.32
N THR A 211 -19.39 -14.75 44.68
CA THR A 211 -19.63 -13.54 43.89
C THR A 211 -19.44 -13.81 42.40
N ASP A 212 -20.19 -13.09 41.57
CA ASP A 212 -20.10 -13.11 40.11
C ASP A 212 -20.27 -14.51 39.47
N LEU A 213 -21.21 -15.30 40.00
CA LEU A 213 -21.57 -16.57 39.39
C LEU A 213 -22.33 -16.29 38.07
N GLN A 214 -21.69 -16.61 36.95
CA GLN A 214 -22.26 -16.45 35.62
C GLN A 214 -23.16 -17.64 35.25
N LEU A 215 -24.43 -17.33 34.94
CA LEU A 215 -25.48 -18.27 34.53
C LEU A 215 -26.01 -17.86 33.14
N VAL A 216 -26.32 -18.83 32.29
CA VAL A 216 -26.80 -18.65 30.91
C VAL A 216 -28.06 -19.49 30.66
N GLY A 217 -29.21 -18.83 30.75
CA GLY A 217 -30.49 -19.48 30.49
C GLY A 217 -31.39 -18.69 29.57
N THR A 218 -32.54 -19.27 29.24
CA THR A 218 -33.63 -18.62 28.51
C THR A 218 -34.70 -18.23 29.50
N ALA A 219 -35.20 -16.99 29.45
CA ALA A 219 -36.35 -16.62 30.27
C ALA A 219 -37.60 -17.42 29.83
N PRO A 220 -38.53 -17.76 30.73
CA PRO A 220 -39.75 -18.47 30.37
C PRO A 220 -40.56 -17.74 29.28
N GLY A 221 -40.74 -18.37 28.12
CA GLY A 221 -41.44 -17.80 26.96
C GLY A 221 -40.56 -17.01 25.97
N ASP A 222 -39.24 -16.94 26.20
CA ASP A 222 -38.25 -16.27 25.35
C ASP A 222 -37.31 -17.30 24.72
N THR A 223 -36.96 -17.11 23.45
CA THR A 223 -35.97 -17.94 22.73
C THR A 223 -34.56 -17.38 22.81
N GLU A 224 -34.38 -16.14 23.27
CA GLU A 224 -33.07 -15.52 23.44
C GLU A 224 -32.36 -16.02 24.71
N ARG A 225 -31.08 -16.38 24.56
CA ARG A 225 -30.21 -16.70 25.69
C ARG A 225 -29.82 -15.42 26.42
N ARG A 226 -30.06 -15.40 27.73
CA ARG A 226 -29.68 -14.31 28.63
C ARG A 226 -28.51 -14.72 29.51
N HIS A 227 -27.70 -13.74 29.87
CA HIS A 227 -26.57 -13.91 30.77
C HIS A 227 -26.87 -13.18 32.09
N TRP A 228 -26.81 -13.91 33.20
CA TRP A 228 -26.98 -13.35 34.53
C TRP A 228 -25.72 -13.50 35.36
N SER A 229 -25.38 -12.46 36.12
CA SER A 229 -24.37 -12.51 37.18
C SER A 229 -25.10 -12.56 38.52
N MET A 230 -24.83 -13.62 39.31
CA MET A 230 -25.48 -13.90 40.58
C MET A 230 -24.47 -13.91 41.74
N ASN A 231 -24.81 -13.22 42.82
CA ASN A 231 -24.08 -13.29 44.08
C ASN A 231 -24.90 -14.05 45.12
N LEU A 232 -24.26 -14.93 45.88
CA LEU A 232 -24.89 -15.82 46.86
C LEU A 232 -24.26 -15.61 48.24
N TYR A 233 -25.11 -15.36 49.24
CA TYR A 233 -24.71 -15.08 50.61
C TYR A 233 -25.53 -15.91 51.60
N ARG A 234 -24.90 -16.48 52.62
CA ARG A 234 -25.62 -17.18 53.69
C ARG A 234 -26.26 -16.17 54.65
N VAL A 235 -27.53 -16.37 54.98
CA VAL A 235 -28.29 -15.52 55.90
C VAL A 235 -28.44 -16.21 57.25
N HIS A 236 -28.23 -15.47 58.34
CA HIS A 236 -28.35 -15.95 59.72
C HIS A 236 -29.52 -15.31 60.46
N SER A 237 -30.09 -16.03 61.42
CA SER A 237 -31.05 -15.49 62.40
C SER A 237 -30.35 -14.58 63.40
N GLY A 238 -31.12 -13.79 64.17
CA GLY A 238 -30.60 -13.02 65.30
C GLY A 238 -29.94 -13.86 66.42
N SER A 239 -30.11 -15.19 66.39
CA SER A 239 -29.44 -16.16 67.25
C SER A 239 -28.20 -16.82 66.63
N GLY A 240 -27.79 -16.42 65.42
CA GLY A 240 -26.61 -16.92 64.72
C GLY A 240 -26.80 -18.23 63.95
N ARG A 241 -28.03 -18.76 63.84
CA ARG A 241 -28.34 -19.98 63.08
C ARG A 241 -28.54 -19.64 61.59
N PRO A 242 -28.00 -20.42 60.63
CA PRO A 242 -28.30 -20.19 59.22
C PRO A 242 -29.78 -20.44 58.94
N ILE A 243 -30.44 -19.47 58.30
CA ILE A 243 -31.86 -19.53 57.93
C ILE A 243 -32.07 -19.72 56.43
N GLY A 244 -31.02 -19.53 55.61
CA GLY A 244 -31.11 -19.66 54.16
C GLY A 244 -29.95 -19.02 53.40
N ILE A 245 -30.13 -18.84 52.10
CA ILE A 245 -29.18 -18.20 51.19
C ILE A 245 -29.89 -17.07 50.43
N ALA A 246 -29.36 -15.85 50.53
CA ALA A 246 -29.77 -14.73 49.72
C ALA A 246 -29.00 -14.74 48.39
N GLY A 247 -29.74 -14.72 47.29
CA GLY A 247 -29.25 -14.57 45.94
C GLY A 247 -29.59 -13.20 45.38
N LEU A 248 -28.59 -12.51 44.81
CA LEU A 248 -28.75 -11.25 44.10
C LEU A 248 -28.31 -11.45 42.66
N ALA A 249 -29.23 -11.34 41.70
CA ALA A 249 -28.99 -11.53 40.28
C ALA A 249 -29.14 -10.23 39.48
N THR A 250 -28.25 -10.06 38.51
CA THR A 250 -28.26 -8.97 37.52
C THR A 250 -28.28 -9.53 36.12
N ASP A 251 -29.12 -8.96 35.26
CA ASP A 251 -29.05 -9.23 33.81
C ASP A 251 -27.86 -8.47 33.21
N VAL A 252 -26.84 -9.23 32.80
CA VAL A 252 -25.62 -8.73 32.18
C VAL A 252 -25.59 -9.00 30.68
N THR A 253 -26.71 -9.43 30.08
CA THR A 253 -26.81 -9.79 28.65
C THR A 253 -26.30 -8.67 27.76
N ARG A 254 -26.78 -7.43 27.94
CA ARG A 254 -26.32 -6.26 27.16
C ARG A 254 -24.83 -5.96 27.32
N ARG A 255 -24.29 -6.16 28.53
CA ARG A 255 -22.86 -5.95 28.79
C ARG A 255 -22.01 -7.02 28.12
N HIS A 256 -22.48 -8.27 28.15
CA HIS A 256 -21.79 -9.40 27.55
C HIS A 256 -21.83 -9.33 26.01
N THR A 257 -22.98 -8.97 25.41
CA THR A 257 -23.08 -8.75 23.96
C THR A 257 -22.20 -7.58 23.51
N ALA A 258 -22.27 -6.43 24.19
CA ALA A 258 -21.42 -5.27 23.88
C ALA A 258 -19.91 -5.58 24.02
N ALA A 259 -19.53 -6.37 25.04
CA ALA A 259 -18.14 -6.79 25.22
C ALA A 259 -17.68 -7.73 24.09
N ARG A 260 -18.52 -8.69 23.67
CA ARG A 260 -18.24 -9.56 22.51
C ARG A 260 -18.14 -8.76 21.22
N GLU A 261 -19.04 -7.81 20.99
CA GLU A 261 -18.99 -6.91 19.83
C GLU A 261 -17.71 -6.07 19.82
N ALA A 262 -17.35 -5.47 20.95
CA ALA A 262 -16.12 -4.69 21.08
C ALA A 262 -14.86 -5.55 20.87
N ALA A 263 -14.87 -6.81 21.30
CA ALA A 263 -13.78 -7.74 21.05
C ALA A 263 -13.69 -8.16 19.58
N SER A 264 -14.83 -8.34 18.90
CA SER A 264 -14.88 -8.62 17.46
C SER A 264 -14.40 -7.42 16.64
N ALA A 265 -14.87 -6.20 16.96
CA ALA A 265 -14.46 -4.99 16.27
C ALA A 265 -12.95 -4.72 16.42
N ARG A 266 -12.38 -4.95 17.61
CA ARG A 266 -10.93 -4.86 17.84
C ARG A 266 -10.14 -5.87 17.00
N ARG A 267 -10.61 -7.11 16.91
CA ARG A 267 -9.98 -8.15 16.05
C ARG A 267 -10.03 -7.75 14.57
N ASN A 268 -11.17 -7.24 14.10
CA ASN A 268 -11.32 -6.79 12.71
C ASN A 268 -10.37 -5.62 12.38
N LEU A 269 -10.25 -4.64 13.28
CA LEU A 269 -9.32 -3.52 13.11
C LEU A 269 -7.85 -3.97 13.12
N ALA A 270 -7.49 -4.92 13.99
CA ALA A 270 -6.15 -5.48 14.02
C ALA A 270 -5.80 -6.19 12.70
N LEU A 271 -6.73 -6.98 12.16
CA LEU A 271 -6.57 -7.66 10.88
C LEU A 271 -6.38 -6.66 9.73
N LEU A 272 -7.19 -5.59 9.67
CA LEU A 272 -7.05 -4.54 8.66
C LEU A 272 -5.72 -3.79 8.78
N ASN A 273 -5.25 -3.54 10.01
CA ASN A 273 -3.96 -2.89 10.23
C ASN A 273 -2.79 -3.78 9.77
N GLU A 274 -2.85 -5.08 10.07
CA GLU A 274 -1.85 -6.04 9.59
C GLU A 274 -1.87 -6.17 8.06
N ALA A 275 -3.06 -6.20 7.45
CA ALA A 275 -3.23 -6.16 6.00
C ALA A 275 -2.58 -4.90 5.39
N SER A 276 -2.80 -3.72 5.98
CA SER A 276 -2.16 -2.47 5.54
C SER A 276 -0.64 -2.47 5.68
N ALA A 277 -0.08 -3.20 6.65
CA ALA A 277 1.35 -3.23 6.87
C ALA A 277 2.08 -4.21 5.93
N ARG A 278 1.41 -5.29 5.49
CA ARG A 278 2.00 -6.34 4.67
C ARG A 278 1.68 -6.18 3.18
N ILE A 279 0.41 -5.97 2.85
CA ILE A 279 -0.07 -5.99 1.46
C ILE A 279 0.39 -4.72 0.75
N GLY A 280 1.15 -4.89 -0.34
CA GLY A 280 1.62 -3.79 -1.19
C GLY A 280 3.08 -3.39 -0.98
N ASN A 281 3.84 -4.15 -0.18
CA ASN A 281 5.30 -3.98 -0.07
C ASN A 281 6.07 -4.56 -1.26
N SER A 282 5.39 -5.27 -2.17
CA SER A 282 5.97 -5.88 -3.36
C SER A 282 5.18 -5.48 -4.60
N LEU A 283 5.89 -5.30 -5.72
CA LEU A 283 5.30 -5.12 -7.07
C LEU A 283 5.09 -6.46 -7.79
N ASP A 284 5.29 -7.58 -7.09
CA ASP A 284 4.92 -8.90 -7.59
C ASP A 284 3.47 -9.24 -7.22
N LEU A 285 2.67 -9.53 -8.25
CA LEU A 285 1.25 -9.84 -8.16
C LEU A 285 1.02 -11.14 -7.37
N GLU A 286 1.88 -12.14 -7.55
CA GLU A 286 1.77 -13.42 -6.84
C GLU A 286 2.12 -13.27 -5.36
N THR A 287 3.17 -12.49 -5.06
CA THR A 287 3.56 -12.14 -3.69
C THR A 287 2.46 -11.38 -2.98
N THR A 288 1.87 -10.35 -3.60
CA THR A 288 0.77 -9.56 -3.01
C THR A 288 -0.46 -10.42 -2.74
N ALA A 289 -0.80 -11.34 -3.66
CA ALA A 289 -1.89 -12.29 -3.46
C ALA A 289 -1.63 -13.26 -2.31
N ARG A 290 -0.38 -13.70 -2.13
CA ARG A 290 0.03 -14.56 -1.01
C ARG A 290 -0.03 -13.83 0.32
N GLU A 291 0.46 -12.59 0.39
CA GLU A 291 0.40 -11.74 1.59
C GLU A 291 -1.04 -11.55 2.07
N LEU A 292 -1.99 -11.36 1.15
CA LEU A 292 -3.42 -11.31 1.50
C LEU A 292 -3.87 -12.60 2.20
N LEU A 293 -3.48 -13.77 1.69
CA LEU A 293 -3.87 -15.04 2.26
C LEU A 293 -3.20 -15.31 3.61
N ASP A 294 -1.94 -14.93 3.77
CA ASP A 294 -1.18 -15.06 5.02
C ASP A 294 -1.79 -14.22 6.15
N VAL A 295 -2.44 -13.09 5.83
CA VAL A 295 -3.18 -12.28 6.80
C VAL A 295 -4.55 -12.89 7.09
N ALA A 296 -5.25 -13.38 6.07
CA ALA A 296 -6.62 -13.90 6.22
C ALA A 296 -6.70 -15.28 6.90
N VAL A 297 -5.69 -16.14 6.73
CA VAL A 297 -5.64 -17.51 7.26
C VAL A 297 -4.62 -17.58 8.41
N PRO A 298 -4.97 -18.06 9.63
CA PRO A 298 -6.24 -18.65 10.05
C PRO A 298 -7.24 -17.66 10.68
N VAL A 299 -6.88 -16.37 10.79
CA VAL A 299 -7.57 -15.41 11.68
C VAL A 299 -9.01 -15.11 11.23
N PHE A 300 -9.26 -15.02 9.92
CA PHE A 300 -10.57 -14.71 9.35
C PHE A 300 -11.27 -15.96 8.78
N CYS A 301 -10.50 -16.86 8.17
CA CYS A 301 -11.00 -18.06 7.50
C CYS A 301 -10.00 -19.23 7.59
N ASP A 302 -10.50 -20.44 7.31
CA ASP A 302 -9.74 -21.68 7.43
C ASP A 302 -9.03 -22.05 6.11
N LEU A 303 -9.60 -21.66 4.97
CA LEU A 303 -9.02 -21.82 3.64
C LEU A 303 -9.29 -20.60 2.78
N ALA A 304 -8.30 -20.21 1.96
CA ALA A 304 -8.47 -19.13 1.01
C ALA A 304 -7.74 -19.38 -0.32
N SER A 305 -8.27 -18.82 -1.41
CA SER A 305 -7.63 -18.84 -2.73
C SER A 305 -7.81 -17.51 -3.45
N VAL A 306 -6.80 -17.09 -4.21
CA VAL A 306 -6.87 -15.92 -5.10
C VAL A 306 -6.74 -16.39 -6.54
N ASP A 307 -7.75 -16.04 -7.35
CA ASP A 307 -7.80 -16.30 -8.78
C ASP A 307 -7.79 -14.95 -9.51
N LEU A 308 -6.72 -14.64 -10.26
CA LEU A 308 -6.60 -13.41 -11.04
C LEU A 308 -6.91 -13.68 -12.51
N TYR A 309 -7.37 -12.66 -13.23
CA TYR A 309 -7.59 -12.81 -14.67
C TYR A 309 -6.29 -13.13 -15.43
N GLN A 310 -6.34 -14.09 -16.36
CA GLN A 310 -5.17 -14.52 -17.13
C GLN A 310 -4.58 -13.39 -17.98
N ALA A 311 -5.43 -12.57 -18.61
CA ALA A 311 -4.96 -11.42 -19.40
C ALA A 311 -4.29 -10.32 -18.55
N LEU A 312 -4.55 -10.27 -17.25
CA LEU A 312 -3.84 -9.37 -16.33
C LEU A 312 -2.40 -9.85 -16.09
N LEU A 313 -2.20 -11.18 -16.09
CA LEU A 313 -0.88 -11.80 -15.92
C LEU A 313 -0.04 -11.79 -17.21
N THR A 314 -0.69 -11.87 -18.38
CA THR A 314 0.00 -11.84 -19.69
C THR A 314 0.26 -10.44 -20.24
N GLY A 315 -0.26 -9.39 -19.58
CA GLY A 315 -0.05 -8.00 -20.01
C GLY A 315 -0.89 -7.59 -21.23
N GLU A 316 -1.81 -8.44 -21.69
CA GLU A 316 -2.64 -8.15 -22.86
C GLU A 316 -3.63 -7.00 -22.60
N GLU A 317 -3.78 -6.15 -23.62
CA GLU A 317 -4.54 -4.92 -23.58
C GLU A 317 -6.06 -5.19 -23.61
N ALA A 318 -6.62 -5.57 -22.46
CA ALA A 318 -8.06 -5.56 -22.28
C ALA A 318 -8.51 -4.14 -21.88
N ALA A 319 -9.21 -3.45 -22.79
CA ALA A 319 -9.73 -2.11 -22.58
C ALA A 319 -10.51 -1.99 -21.26
N PRO A 320 -10.46 -0.83 -20.57
CA PRO A 320 -11.27 -0.57 -19.37
C PRO A 320 -12.75 -0.83 -19.70
N GLY A 321 -13.36 -1.82 -19.05
CA GLY A 321 -14.74 -2.24 -19.30
C GLY A 321 -14.93 -3.45 -20.23
N SER A 322 -13.90 -4.00 -20.88
CA SER A 322 -14.06 -5.22 -21.71
C SER A 322 -14.17 -6.51 -20.87
N TRP A 323 -13.66 -6.49 -19.63
CA TRP A 323 -13.77 -7.59 -18.68
C TRP A 323 -15.20 -7.89 -18.24
N SER A 324 -16.09 -6.90 -18.33
CA SER A 324 -17.53 -7.04 -18.08
C SER A 324 -18.37 -7.11 -19.36
N ALA A 325 -17.79 -6.79 -20.52
CA ALA A 325 -18.49 -6.67 -21.81
C ALA A 325 -17.74 -7.37 -22.96
N LEU A 326 -17.60 -8.69 -22.91
CA LEU A 326 -17.33 -9.51 -24.10
C LEU A 326 -18.66 -9.92 -24.79
N PRO A 327 -18.66 -10.19 -26.12
CA PRO A 327 -19.87 -10.50 -26.89
C PRO A 327 -20.65 -11.69 -26.31
N ARG A 328 -22.00 -11.60 -26.33
CA ARG A 328 -22.98 -12.57 -25.81
C ARG A 328 -22.91 -14.00 -26.39
N GLU A 329 -21.87 -14.37 -27.15
CA GLU A 329 -21.79 -15.64 -27.88
C GLU A 329 -20.51 -16.47 -27.67
N ALA A 330 -19.70 -16.18 -26.64
CA ALA A 330 -18.61 -17.09 -26.25
C ALA A 330 -19.06 -18.09 -25.16
N VAL A 331 -19.27 -19.33 -25.59
CA VAL A 331 -19.46 -20.57 -24.82
C VAL A 331 -19.04 -20.51 -23.33
N GLY A 332 -20.03 -20.40 -22.43
CA GLY A 332 -20.11 -21.22 -21.21
C GLY A 332 -19.61 -20.72 -19.84
N GLY A 333 -19.00 -19.54 -19.67
CA GLY A 333 -18.45 -19.20 -18.34
C GLY A 333 -17.85 -17.79 -18.14
N SER A 334 -17.10 -17.61 -17.05
CA SER A 334 -16.24 -16.43 -16.83
C SER A 334 -15.11 -16.36 -17.86
N ALA A 335 -14.43 -15.21 -17.94
CA ALA A 335 -13.13 -15.13 -18.60
C ALA A 335 -12.10 -16.04 -17.89
N GLU A 336 -10.97 -16.29 -18.56
CA GLU A 336 -9.91 -17.16 -18.03
C GLU A 336 -9.27 -16.54 -16.79
N LEU A 337 -9.24 -17.31 -15.71
CA LEU A 337 -8.55 -16.96 -14.47
C LEU A 337 -7.46 -17.98 -14.18
N ARG A 338 -6.42 -17.53 -13.51
CA ARG A 338 -5.35 -18.37 -12.98
C ARG A 338 -5.29 -18.26 -11.47
N ARG A 339 -5.19 -19.41 -10.82
CA ARG A 339 -4.99 -19.45 -9.37
C ARG A 339 -3.56 -19.06 -9.04
N VAL A 340 -3.37 -17.90 -8.43
CA VAL A 340 -2.04 -17.35 -8.09
C VAL A 340 -1.63 -17.63 -6.65
N ALA A 341 -2.60 -17.82 -5.75
CA ALA A 341 -2.34 -18.11 -4.35
C ALA A 341 -3.40 -19.04 -3.74
N PHE A 342 -2.97 -19.87 -2.79
CA PHE A 342 -3.82 -20.73 -1.99
C PHE A 342 -3.20 -20.91 -0.59
N ALA A 343 -4.03 -20.89 0.46
CA ALA A 343 -3.61 -21.12 1.84
C ALA A 343 -4.67 -21.93 2.60
N SER A 344 -4.24 -22.80 3.52
CA SER A 344 -5.12 -23.61 4.39
C SER A 344 -4.54 -23.75 5.78
N ALA A 345 -5.39 -23.63 6.80
CA ALA A 345 -5.05 -23.87 8.20
C ALA A 345 -5.26 -25.34 8.64
N VAL A 346 -5.94 -26.15 7.82
CA VAL A 346 -6.47 -27.46 8.24
C VAL A 346 -5.85 -28.65 7.50
N SER A 347 -5.15 -28.44 6.37
CA SER A 347 -4.20 -29.39 5.79
C SER A 347 -3.41 -28.77 4.62
N ASP A 348 -2.12 -29.09 4.48
CA ASP A 348 -1.30 -28.77 3.29
C ASP A 348 -1.64 -29.62 2.05
N ALA A 349 -2.45 -30.68 2.22
CA ALA A 349 -2.84 -31.57 1.13
C ALA A 349 -4.22 -31.19 0.60
N LEU A 350 -4.27 -30.73 -0.65
CA LEU A 350 -5.52 -30.71 -1.44
C LEU A 350 -6.24 -32.05 -1.27
N PRO A 351 -7.57 -32.10 -1.08
CA PRO A 351 -8.30 -33.35 -1.24
C PRO A 351 -8.12 -33.81 -2.69
N ARG A 352 -7.18 -34.73 -2.91
CA ARG A 352 -7.02 -35.43 -4.19
C ARG A 352 -8.35 -36.12 -4.49
N PRO A 353 -9.00 -35.88 -5.65
CA PRO A 353 -10.01 -36.80 -6.11
C PRO A 353 -9.33 -38.17 -6.26
N ALA A 354 -9.96 -39.21 -5.71
CA ALA A 354 -9.46 -40.57 -5.86
C ALA A 354 -9.29 -40.88 -7.35
N PRO A 355 -8.13 -41.40 -7.80
CA PRO A 355 -7.92 -41.73 -9.21
C PRO A 355 -8.86 -42.89 -9.57
N GLY A 356 -9.92 -42.61 -10.35
CA GLY A 356 -10.81 -43.67 -10.84
C GLY A 356 -12.31 -43.32 -11.03
N ALA A 357 -12.78 -42.11 -10.73
CA ALA A 357 -14.16 -41.73 -11.07
C ALA A 357 -14.27 -41.36 -12.56
N SER A 358 -14.53 -42.36 -13.39
CA SER A 358 -14.80 -42.23 -14.82
C SER A 358 -15.98 -41.30 -15.12
N ASP A 359 -15.79 -40.45 -16.13
CA ASP A 359 -16.81 -39.71 -16.89
C ASP A 359 -18.04 -40.57 -17.23
N SER A 360 -19.11 -40.46 -16.45
CA SER A 360 -20.48 -40.76 -16.89
C SER A 360 -21.51 -40.34 -15.82
N GLY A 361 -21.59 -39.05 -15.52
CA GLY A 361 -22.65 -38.45 -14.71
C GLY A 361 -23.21 -37.19 -15.36
N PRO A 362 -24.49 -36.83 -15.16
CA PRO A 362 -25.14 -35.71 -15.83
C PRO A 362 -24.45 -34.36 -15.49
N PRO A 363 -24.61 -33.32 -16.33
CA PRO A 363 -23.87 -32.06 -16.20
C PRO A 363 -24.39 -31.28 -14.99
N GLY A 364 -23.72 -31.46 -13.85
CA GLY A 364 -24.07 -30.78 -12.59
C GLY A 364 -23.17 -31.12 -11.40
N GLY A 365 -22.14 -31.96 -11.57
CA GLY A 365 -21.18 -32.28 -10.51
C GLY A 365 -20.11 -31.20 -10.38
N ALA A 366 -19.92 -30.69 -9.17
CA ALA A 366 -18.88 -29.71 -8.84
C ALA A 366 -17.50 -30.21 -9.30
N ALA A 367 -16.88 -29.49 -10.25
CA ALA A 367 -15.52 -29.76 -10.69
C ALA A 367 -14.54 -29.64 -9.51
N ALA A 368 -13.53 -30.51 -9.48
CA ALA A 368 -12.47 -30.47 -8.47
C ALA A 368 -11.81 -29.07 -8.42
N PRO A 369 -11.40 -28.58 -7.23
CA PRO A 369 -10.79 -27.27 -7.11
C PRO A 369 -9.51 -27.20 -7.96
N PRO A 370 -9.29 -26.10 -8.71
CA PRO A 370 -8.13 -25.99 -9.61
C PRO A 370 -6.82 -25.94 -8.81
N GLU A 371 -5.77 -26.55 -9.35
CA GLU A 371 -4.43 -26.54 -8.75
C GLU A 371 -3.81 -25.14 -8.79
N LEU A 372 -2.84 -24.87 -7.90
CA LEU A 372 -2.07 -23.61 -7.93
C LEU A 372 -1.36 -23.47 -9.29
N GLY A 373 -1.53 -22.31 -9.94
CA GLY A 373 -1.00 -22.04 -11.27
C GLY A 373 -1.89 -22.50 -12.43
N ALA A 374 -2.97 -23.24 -12.19
CA ALA A 374 -3.87 -23.71 -13.25
C ALA A 374 -4.78 -22.58 -13.78
N VAL A 375 -4.93 -22.53 -15.11
CA VAL A 375 -5.89 -21.66 -15.80
C VAL A 375 -7.25 -22.36 -15.86
N HIS A 376 -8.31 -21.68 -15.46
CA HIS A 376 -9.66 -22.22 -15.38
C HIS A 376 -10.73 -21.16 -15.64
N ARG A 377 -11.99 -21.59 -15.79
CA ARG A 377 -13.16 -20.72 -15.95
C ARG A 377 -14.27 -21.15 -14.99
N TYR A 378 -14.97 -20.19 -14.40
CA TYR A 378 -16.15 -20.45 -13.58
C TYR A 378 -17.38 -20.62 -14.48
N PRO A 379 -18.23 -21.65 -14.25
CA PRO A 379 -19.49 -21.81 -15.01
C PRO A 379 -20.39 -20.58 -14.89
N PHE A 380 -21.10 -20.21 -15.96
CA PHE A 380 -21.84 -18.94 -16.02
C PHE A 380 -22.82 -18.70 -14.85
N GLY A 381 -23.50 -19.75 -14.38
CA GLY A 381 -24.45 -19.69 -13.26
C GLY A 381 -23.83 -19.88 -11.87
N SER A 382 -22.52 -20.07 -11.76
CA SER A 382 -21.86 -20.23 -10.46
C SER A 382 -21.82 -18.89 -9.69
N PRO A 383 -21.92 -18.89 -8.35
CA PRO A 383 -21.84 -17.65 -7.57
C PRO A 383 -20.52 -16.90 -7.79
N SER A 384 -19.42 -17.62 -8.03
CA SER A 384 -18.11 -17.04 -8.38
C SER A 384 -18.13 -16.28 -9.72
N ALA A 385 -18.81 -16.82 -10.74
CA ALA A 385 -18.99 -16.10 -12.00
C ALA A 385 -19.94 -14.91 -11.88
N VAL A 386 -20.95 -14.99 -11.00
CA VAL A 386 -21.84 -13.86 -10.70
C VAL A 386 -21.04 -12.74 -10.02
N ALA A 387 -20.27 -13.05 -8.98
CA ALA A 387 -19.44 -12.10 -8.26
C ALA A 387 -18.46 -11.34 -9.18
N LEU A 388 -17.79 -12.05 -10.08
CA LEU A 388 -16.90 -11.46 -11.08
C LEU A 388 -17.60 -10.51 -12.05
N ARG A 389 -18.86 -10.77 -12.40
CA ARG A 389 -19.65 -9.92 -13.33
C ARG A 389 -20.30 -8.73 -12.64
N THR A 390 -20.79 -8.92 -11.41
CA THR A 390 -21.54 -7.89 -10.68
C THR A 390 -20.63 -6.99 -9.84
N GLY A 391 -19.40 -7.43 -9.55
CA GLY A 391 -18.51 -6.76 -8.60
C GLY A 391 -19.03 -6.82 -7.16
N ARG A 392 -19.92 -7.77 -6.84
CA ARG A 392 -20.52 -7.93 -5.50
C ARG A 392 -20.14 -9.27 -4.89
N VAL A 393 -20.11 -9.31 -3.55
CA VAL A 393 -19.80 -10.54 -2.80
C VAL A 393 -20.99 -11.48 -2.84
N GLU A 394 -20.73 -12.73 -3.22
CA GLU A 394 -21.74 -13.80 -3.31
C GLU A 394 -21.41 -14.94 -2.34
N ASP A 395 -22.44 -15.57 -1.79
CA ASP A 395 -22.30 -16.75 -0.95
C ASP A 395 -22.24 -18.01 -1.81
N VAL A 396 -21.21 -18.82 -1.61
CA VAL A 396 -21.08 -20.12 -2.25
C VAL A 396 -21.53 -21.17 -1.24
N PRO A 397 -22.62 -21.93 -1.53
CA PRO A 397 -23.08 -22.99 -0.64
C PRO A 397 -21.97 -24.02 -0.38
N GLY A 398 -21.83 -24.46 0.86
CA GLY A 398 -20.93 -25.56 1.20
C GLY A 398 -21.41 -26.88 0.56
N ASP A 399 -20.48 -27.79 0.30
CA ASP A 399 -20.82 -29.14 -0.16
C ASP A 399 -21.36 -29.96 1.01
N ASP A 400 -22.58 -30.51 0.88
CA ASP A 400 -23.24 -31.35 1.90
C ASP A 400 -22.31 -32.49 2.36
N ARG A 401 -21.45 -33.00 1.47
CA ARG A 401 -20.47 -34.08 1.74
C ARG A 401 -19.05 -33.60 2.04
N GLY A 402 -18.78 -32.30 1.97
CA GLY A 402 -17.44 -31.71 2.10
C GLY A 402 -17.05 -31.28 3.52
N PHE A 403 -15.80 -30.85 3.68
CA PHE A 403 -15.21 -30.32 4.92
C PHE A 403 -15.53 -28.83 5.16
N VAL A 404 -15.97 -28.12 4.11
CA VAL A 404 -16.29 -26.68 4.09
C VAL A 404 -17.76 -26.46 4.45
N GLN A 405 -18.02 -25.52 5.34
CA GLN A 405 -19.36 -25.14 5.80
C GLN A 405 -19.93 -23.94 5.05
N SER A 406 -19.13 -22.89 4.84
CA SER A 406 -19.53 -21.68 4.13
C SER A 406 -18.35 -21.06 3.39
N THR A 407 -18.58 -20.56 2.17
CA THR A 407 -17.57 -19.86 1.37
C THR A 407 -18.10 -18.52 0.88
N LEU A 408 -17.31 -17.46 1.02
CA LEU A 408 -17.54 -16.15 0.39
C LEU A 408 -16.73 -16.05 -0.90
N ALA A 409 -17.39 -15.70 -2.00
CA ALA A 409 -16.75 -15.31 -3.25
C ALA A 409 -16.71 -13.78 -3.33
N VAL A 410 -15.53 -13.20 -3.14
CA VAL A 410 -15.31 -11.76 -3.02
C VAL A 410 -14.55 -11.26 -4.26
N PRO A 411 -15.16 -10.42 -5.10
CA PRO A 411 -14.47 -9.84 -6.25
C PRO A 411 -13.43 -8.81 -5.79
N MET A 412 -12.28 -8.83 -6.44
CA MET A 412 -11.20 -7.86 -6.23
C MET A 412 -11.42 -6.69 -7.18
N VAL A 413 -11.87 -5.54 -6.66
CA VAL A 413 -12.22 -4.38 -7.47
C VAL A 413 -11.24 -3.23 -7.19
N ALA A 414 -10.59 -2.72 -8.24
CA ALA A 414 -9.73 -1.54 -8.21
C ALA A 414 -10.14 -0.60 -9.34
N HIS A 415 -10.31 0.70 -9.06
CA HIS A 415 -10.69 1.72 -10.04
C HIS A 415 -11.84 1.29 -10.98
N ASP A 416 -12.95 0.81 -10.40
CA ASP A 416 -14.14 0.27 -11.12
C ASP A 416 -13.88 -0.95 -12.02
N THR A 417 -12.71 -1.59 -11.89
CA THR A 417 -12.32 -2.78 -12.66
C THR A 417 -12.14 -3.98 -11.74
N VAL A 418 -12.73 -5.12 -12.11
CA VAL A 418 -12.53 -6.39 -11.40
C VAL A 418 -11.20 -6.99 -11.88
N VAL A 419 -10.21 -7.12 -11.00
CA VAL A 419 -8.89 -7.72 -11.32
C VAL A 419 -8.87 -9.24 -11.09
N GLY A 420 -9.78 -9.76 -10.28
CA GLY A 420 -9.87 -11.17 -9.94
C GLY A 420 -10.91 -11.48 -8.87
N LEU A 421 -10.81 -12.66 -8.25
CA LEU A 421 -11.69 -13.17 -7.22
C LEU A 421 -10.88 -13.79 -6.06
N VAL A 422 -11.30 -13.50 -4.84
CA VAL A 422 -10.83 -14.21 -3.63
C VAL A 422 -11.95 -15.07 -3.10
N ARG A 423 -11.64 -16.31 -2.72
CA ARG A 423 -12.58 -17.20 -2.03
C ARG A 423 -12.12 -17.41 -0.60
N PHE A 424 -12.93 -17.01 0.38
CA PHE A 424 -12.69 -17.28 1.80
C PHE A 424 -13.63 -18.39 2.27
N SER A 425 -13.12 -19.43 2.91
CA SER A 425 -13.91 -20.60 3.31
C SER A 425 -13.70 -20.94 4.78
N ARG A 426 -14.80 -21.26 5.48
CA ARG A 426 -14.79 -21.78 6.86
C ARG A 426 -15.24 -23.24 6.87
N THR A 427 -14.66 -24.02 7.76
CA THR A 427 -14.84 -25.48 7.87
C THR A 427 -15.95 -25.84 8.85
N LYS A 428 -16.42 -27.10 8.80
CA LYS A 428 -17.46 -27.61 9.71
C LYS A 428 -16.95 -27.55 11.15
N GLY A 429 -17.46 -26.60 11.94
CA GLY A 429 -17.02 -26.33 13.31
C GLY A 429 -16.76 -24.85 13.60
N SER A 430 -16.54 -24.05 12.55
CA SER A 430 -16.43 -22.60 12.61
C SER A 430 -17.81 -21.93 12.48
N GLU A 431 -17.99 -20.74 13.07
CA GLU A 431 -19.23 -19.96 12.90
C GLU A 431 -19.40 -19.54 11.42
N PRO A 432 -20.60 -19.66 10.81
CA PRO A 432 -20.87 -19.17 9.46
C PRO A 432 -20.49 -17.70 9.30
N PHE A 433 -20.17 -17.28 8.08
CA PHE A 433 -19.95 -15.86 7.79
C PHE A 433 -21.23 -15.04 7.99
N ASP A 434 -21.13 -13.90 8.66
CA ASP A 434 -22.21 -12.92 8.83
C ASP A 434 -22.04 -11.69 7.90
N ASP A 435 -22.96 -10.72 7.98
CA ASP A 435 -22.88 -9.50 7.17
C ASP A 435 -21.67 -8.63 7.50
N ARG A 436 -21.14 -8.70 8.73
CA ARG A 436 -19.95 -7.94 9.16
C ARG A 436 -18.69 -8.58 8.58
N ASP A 437 -18.63 -9.90 8.54
CA ASP A 437 -17.58 -10.67 7.87
C ASP A 437 -17.57 -10.37 6.36
N ARG A 438 -18.74 -10.23 5.72
CA ARG A 438 -18.85 -9.82 4.31
C ARG A 438 -18.21 -8.45 4.07
N ALA A 439 -18.49 -7.47 4.93
CA ALA A 439 -17.91 -6.13 4.84
C ALA A 439 -16.38 -6.17 5.02
N LEU A 440 -15.89 -6.93 6.00
CA LEU A 440 -14.46 -7.09 6.25
C LEU A 440 -13.74 -7.77 5.07
N ALA A 441 -14.33 -8.83 4.51
CA ALA A 441 -13.77 -9.53 3.36
C ALA A 441 -13.68 -8.63 2.13
N THR A 442 -14.70 -7.79 1.93
CA THR A 442 -14.73 -6.79 0.84
C THR A 442 -13.59 -5.78 0.98
N GLU A 443 -13.37 -5.27 2.20
CA GLU A 443 -12.29 -4.31 2.47
C GLU A 443 -10.89 -4.93 2.27
N LEU A 444 -10.68 -6.17 2.73
CA LEU A 444 -9.43 -6.91 2.50
C LEU A 444 -9.17 -7.13 1.01
N ALA A 445 -10.18 -7.56 0.26
CA ALA A 445 -10.07 -7.79 -1.18
C ALA A 445 -9.84 -6.48 -1.96
N ALA A 446 -10.50 -5.39 -1.57
CA ALA A 446 -10.32 -4.08 -2.20
C ALA A 446 -8.88 -3.56 -2.04
N ARG A 447 -8.28 -3.70 -0.85
CA ARG A 447 -6.89 -3.30 -0.61
C ARG A 447 -5.91 -4.08 -1.47
N ALA A 448 -6.03 -5.41 -1.49
CA ALA A 448 -5.20 -6.24 -2.35
C ALA A 448 -5.44 -5.94 -3.83
N ALA A 449 -6.68 -5.64 -4.25
CA ALA A 449 -6.99 -5.26 -5.61
C ALA A 449 -6.24 -4.00 -6.04
N VAL A 450 -6.23 -2.95 -5.20
CA VAL A 450 -5.52 -1.70 -5.48
C VAL A 450 -4.01 -1.93 -5.60
N CYS A 451 -3.41 -2.73 -4.70
CA CYS A 451 -1.98 -3.06 -4.77
C CYS A 451 -1.64 -3.85 -6.05
N ILE A 452 -2.49 -4.81 -6.43
CA ILE A 452 -2.34 -5.60 -7.67
C ILE A 452 -2.48 -4.73 -8.92
N ASP A 453 -3.45 -3.81 -8.94
CA ASP A 453 -3.64 -2.88 -10.05
C ASP A 453 -2.48 -1.88 -10.16
N ASN A 454 -1.98 -1.37 -9.03
CA ASN A 454 -0.80 -0.51 -9.00
C ASN A 454 0.46 -1.23 -9.52
N ALA A 455 0.69 -2.48 -9.09
CA ALA A 455 1.79 -3.30 -9.58
C ALA A 455 1.71 -3.55 -11.09
N ARG A 456 0.48 -3.77 -11.61
CA ARG A 456 0.23 -3.90 -13.05
C ARG A 456 0.53 -2.60 -13.81
N LEU A 457 0.03 -1.46 -13.32
CA LEU A 457 0.26 -0.15 -13.96
C LEU A 457 1.75 0.19 -14.01
N TYR A 458 2.46 -0.01 -12.92
CA TYR A 458 3.91 0.21 -12.83
C TYR A 458 4.68 -0.66 -13.82
N ARG A 459 4.40 -1.96 -13.87
CA ARG A 459 5.05 -2.90 -14.80
C ARG A 459 4.84 -2.49 -16.27
N ARG A 460 3.64 -2.02 -16.62
CA ARG A 460 3.29 -1.57 -17.98
C ARG A 460 4.02 -0.29 -18.36
N GLU A 461 4.12 0.66 -17.44
CA GLU A 461 4.87 1.91 -17.66
C GLU A 461 6.34 1.60 -17.92
N HIS A 462 6.94 0.74 -17.10
CA HIS A 462 8.33 0.30 -17.25
C HIS A 462 8.62 -0.41 -18.59
N GLU A 463 7.77 -1.36 -18.99
CA GLU A 463 7.97 -2.10 -20.24
C GLU A 463 7.91 -1.18 -21.47
N ARG A 464 7.00 -0.18 -21.46
CA ARG A 464 6.89 0.81 -22.54
C ARG A 464 8.10 1.74 -22.62
N ALA A 465 8.59 2.19 -21.46
CA ALA A 465 9.80 2.99 -21.34
C ALA A 465 11.01 2.24 -21.93
N LEU A 466 11.20 0.97 -21.56
CA LEU A 466 12.28 0.11 -22.08
C LEU A 466 12.18 -0.13 -23.59
N ILE A 467 10.98 -0.38 -24.11
CA ILE A 467 10.77 -0.57 -25.56
C ILE A 467 11.13 0.70 -26.32
N LEU A 468 10.70 1.87 -25.84
CA LEU A 468 11.05 3.15 -26.45
C LEU A 468 12.56 3.37 -26.43
N GLN A 469 13.21 3.19 -25.28
CA GLN A 469 14.65 3.35 -25.10
C GLN A 469 15.44 2.44 -26.05
N ARG A 470 15.10 1.14 -26.12
CA ARG A 470 15.74 0.19 -27.05
C ARG A 470 15.53 0.56 -28.51
N SER A 471 14.40 1.15 -28.86
CA SER A 471 14.13 1.60 -30.23
C SER A 471 14.92 2.88 -30.60
N LEU A 472 15.35 3.65 -29.60
CA LEU A 472 16.09 4.90 -29.77
C LEU A 472 17.61 4.71 -29.79
N LEU A 473 18.14 3.52 -29.49
CA LEU A 473 19.57 3.18 -29.62
C LEU A 473 19.87 2.48 -30.96
N PRO A 474 21.11 2.53 -31.48
CA PRO A 474 21.47 1.86 -32.72
C PRO A 474 21.25 0.33 -32.61
N PRO A 475 20.59 -0.32 -33.59
CA PRO A 475 20.44 -1.77 -33.58
C PRO A 475 21.75 -2.45 -34.03
N GLY A 476 22.25 -3.39 -33.22
CA GLY A 476 23.39 -4.27 -33.56
C GLY A 476 24.76 -3.69 -33.24
N ASP A 477 25.81 -4.47 -33.53
CA ASP A 477 27.20 -4.06 -33.38
C ASP A 477 27.62 -3.23 -34.61
N PRO A 478 28.03 -1.97 -34.46
CA PRO A 478 28.38 -1.12 -35.58
C PRO A 478 29.73 -1.55 -36.20
N GLU A 479 29.73 -1.86 -37.49
CA GLU A 479 30.95 -2.09 -38.27
C GLU A 479 31.48 -0.78 -38.86
N ALA A 480 32.80 -0.56 -38.78
CA ALA A 480 33.45 0.64 -39.29
C ALA A 480 34.81 0.31 -39.91
N ALA A 481 35.17 1.01 -41.00
CA ALA A 481 36.43 0.76 -41.69
C ALA A 481 37.63 1.14 -40.82
N GLY A 482 38.56 0.20 -40.63
CA GLY A 482 39.78 0.41 -39.85
C GLY A 482 39.57 0.59 -38.35
N LEU A 483 38.40 0.20 -37.83
CA LEU A 483 38.06 0.17 -36.40
C LEU A 483 37.42 -1.17 -36.04
N ASP A 484 37.81 -1.73 -34.89
CA ASP A 484 37.06 -2.78 -34.19
C ASP A 484 36.29 -2.09 -33.06
N ILE A 485 34.98 -2.25 -32.99
CA ILE A 485 34.10 -1.45 -32.12
C ILE A 485 33.26 -2.37 -31.23
N ALA A 486 33.18 -2.03 -29.95
CA ALA A 486 32.25 -2.64 -29.01
C ALA A 486 31.50 -1.55 -28.26
N CYS A 487 30.18 -1.69 -28.17
CA CYS A 487 29.31 -0.76 -27.45
C CYS A 487 28.57 -1.48 -26.32
N ARG A 488 28.39 -0.78 -25.21
CA ARG A 488 27.59 -1.25 -24.07
C ARG A 488 26.69 -0.13 -23.59
N TYR A 489 25.47 -0.53 -23.29
CA TYR A 489 24.50 0.33 -22.66
C TYR A 489 23.86 -0.40 -21.48
N LEU A 490 23.95 0.18 -20.30
CA LEU A 490 23.32 -0.33 -19.09
C LEU A 490 22.36 0.75 -18.56
N PRO A 491 21.05 0.48 -18.54
CA PRO A 491 20.11 1.40 -17.95
C PRO A 491 20.31 1.46 -16.42
N GLY A 492 20.06 2.63 -15.84
CA GLY A 492 20.03 2.85 -14.41
C GLY A 492 18.98 1.95 -13.72
N ASN A 493 19.23 1.63 -12.46
CA ASN A 493 18.41 0.68 -11.69
C ASN A 493 17.09 1.29 -11.18
N THR A 494 16.84 2.58 -11.46
CA THR A 494 15.54 3.22 -11.23
C THR A 494 14.55 2.67 -12.25
N ALA A 495 13.83 1.62 -11.84
CA ALA A 495 12.93 0.79 -12.66
C ALA A 495 11.78 1.52 -13.37
N ASN A 496 11.78 2.85 -13.51
CA ASN A 496 10.72 3.60 -14.17
C ASN A 496 11.22 4.79 -15.02
N GLU A 497 12.53 5.01 -15.16
CA GLU A 497 13.04 6.19 -15.85
C GLU A 497 13.91 5.75 -17.05
N VAL A 498 13.55 6.24 -18.24
CA VAL A 498 14.43 6.18 -19.42
C VAL A 498 15.50 7.24 -19.23
N GLY A 499 16.78 6.92 -19.32
CA GLY A 499 17.80 7.96 -19.17
C GLY A 499 18.15 8.67 -20.46
N GLY A 500 19.01 9.67 -20.28
CA GLY A 500 19.40 10.65 -21.28
C GLY A 500 20.54 10.19 -22.16
N ASP A 501 21.29 9.15 -21.76
CA ASP A 501 22.50 8.68 -22.42
C ASP A 501 22.30 8.08 -23.82
N TRP A 502 23.20 8.40 -24.73
CA TRP A 502 23.26 7.75 -26.05
C TRP A 502 24.68 7.67 -26.60
N PHE A 503 24.82 6.76 -27.57
CA PHE A 503 25.97 6.72 -28.45
C PHE A 503 25.52 6.47 -29.90
N ASP A 504 26.34 6.86 -30.87
CA ASP A 504 26.16 6.46 -32.27
C ASP A 504 27.53 6.29 -32.94
N VAL A 505 27.56 5.42 -33.96
CA VAL A 505 28.70 5.21 -34.83
C VAL A 505 28.20 5.41 -36.25
N ILE A 506 28.70 6.46 -36.90
CA ILE A 506 28.18 6.91 -38.18
C ILE A 506 29.30 6.80 -39.21
N GLU A 507 29.06 6.00 -40.24
CA GLU A 507 29.93 5.95 -41.42
C GLU A 507 29.84 7.28 -42.18
N LEU A 508 31.00 7.90 -42.38
CA LEU A 508 31.16 9.12 -43.14
C LEU A 508 31.75 8.81 -44.52
N PRO A 509 31.58 9.71 -45.49
CA PRO A 509 32.21 9.56 -46.79
C PRO A 509 33.72 9.38 -46.73
N GLY A 510 34.25 8.52 -47.60
CA GLY A 510 35.69 8.21 -47.64
C GLY A 510 36.15 7.25 -46.56
N HIS A 511 35.28 6.33 -46.13
CA HIS A 511 35.54 5.32 -45.10
C HIS A 511 35.91 5.91 -43.73
N ARG A 512 35.63 7.19 -43.51
CA ARG A 512 35.82 7.83 -42.20
C ARG A 512 34.67 7.42 -41.28
N THR A 513 34.90 7.49 -39.98
CA THR A 513 33.88 7.10 -38.99
C THR A 513 33.71 8.21 -37.95
N ALA A 514 32.48 8.64 -37.73
CA ALA A 514 32.14 9.48 -36.58
C ALA A 514 31.75 8.62 -35.39
N LEU A 515 32.36 8.89 -34.23
CA LEU A 515 32.04 8.27 -32.94
C LEU A 515 31.43 9.35 -32.05
N VAL A 516 30.27 9.05 -31.46
CA VAL A 516 29.48 10.01 -30.71
C VAL A 516 29.04 9.39 -29.40
N VAL A 517 29.23 10.11 -28.29
CA VAL A 517 28.63 9.79 -27.00
C VAL A 517 28.08 11.08 -26.41
N GLY A 518 26.91 11.04 -25.81
CA GLY A 518 26.32 12.19 -25.14
C GLY A 518 25.35 11.78 -24.06
N ASP A 519 25.01 12.76 -23.23
CA ASP A 519 24.03 12.66 -22.15
C ASP A 519 23.13 13.91 -22.13
N VAL A 520 21.82 13.70 -21.94
CA VAL A 520 20.83 14.76 -21.80
C VAL A 520 20.53 14.93 -20.32
N MET A 521 20.81 16.12 -19.78
CA MET A 521 20.52 16.42 -18.39
C MET A 521 19.04 16.22 -18.07
N GLY A 522 18.78 15.41 -17.04
CA GLY A 522 17.44 15.05 -16.59
C GLY A 522 17.16 13.58 -16.81
N ARG A 523 15.97 13.14 -16.42
CA ARG A 523 15.59 11.72 -16.48
C ARG A 523 14.14 11.52 -16.88
N GLY A 524 13.84 10.32 -17.35
CA GLY A 524 12.51 9.91 -17.79
C GLY A 524 12.20 10.25 -19.24
N LEU A 525 10.93 10.09 -19.61
CA LEU A 525 10.47 10.12 -21.00
C LEU A 525 10.87 11.39 -21.78
N ARG A 526 10.97 12.55 -21.11
CA ARG A 526 11.35 13.80 -21.77
C ARG A 526 12.82 13.83 -22.20
N ALA A 527 13.72 13.36 -21.34
CA ALA A 527 15.15 13.23 -21.67
C ALA A 527 15.35 12.27 -22.83
N ALA A 528 14.62 11.15 -22.84
CA ALA A 528 14.64 10.18 -23.94
C ALA A 528 14.21 10.77 -25.29
N VAL A 529 13.18 11.62 -25.31
CA VAL A 529 12.72 12.29 -26.54
C VAL A 529 13.79 13.26 -27.05
N ALA A 530 14.35 14.10 -26.16
CA ALA A 530 15.42 15.02 -26.52
C ALA A 530 16.67 14.28 -27.01
N MET A 531 17.05 13.19 -26.37
CA MET A 531 18.13 12.30 -26.81
C MET A 531 17.86 11.77 -28.22
N GLY A 532 16.66 11.26 -28.50
CA GLY A 532 16.28 10.75 -29.82
C GLY A 532 16.36 11.82 -30.92
N GLU A 533 15.94 13.05 -30.61
CA GLU A 533 16.03 14.19 -31.52
C GLU A 533 17.48 14.63 -31.75
N LEU A 534 18.29 14.75 -30.69
CA LEU A 534 19.72 15.09 -30.78
C LEU A 534 20.49 14.04 -31.56
N ARG A 535 20.28 12.75 -31.29
CA ARG A 535 20.89 11.64 -32.02
C ARG A 535 20.55 11.70 -33.51
N THR A 536 19.27 11.91 -33.84
CA THR A 536 18.82 12.05 -35.23
C THR A 536 19.44 13.27 -35.91
N ALA A 537 19.54 14.39 -35.19
CA ALA A 537 20.19 15.61 -35.67
C ALA A 537 21.68 15.38 -35.95
N VAL A 538 22.43 14.78 -35.02
CA VAL A 538 23.85 14.43 -35.20
C VAL A 538 24.03 13.56 -36.44
N ARG A 539 23.23 12.49 -36.58
CA ARG A 539 23.32 11.61 -37.76
C ARG A 539 23.07 12.37 -39.06
N THR A 540 22.12 13.30 -39.08
CA THR A 540 21.83 14.11 -40.27
C THR A 540 22.95 15.10 -40.57
N LEU A 541 23.52 15.74 -39.55
CA LEU A 541 24.63 16.69 -39.68
C LEU A 541 25.94 16.00 -40.09
N ALA A 542 26.21 14.80 -39.56
CA ALA A 542 27.35 13.97 -39.91
C ALA A 542 27.35 13.62 -41.41
N LEU A 543 26.18 13.30 -41.98
CA LEU A 543 26.03 13.00 -43.42
C LEU A 543 26.30 14.21 -44.34
N LEU A 544 26.31 15.44 -43.80
CA LEU A 544 26.72 16.63 -44.54
C LEU A 544 28.26 16.80 -44.58
N ASP A 545 29.00 15.89 -43.95
CA ASP A 545 30.46 15.87 -43.90
C ASP A 545 31.07 17.19 -43.39
N LEU A 546 30.47 17.73 -42.33
CA LEU A 546 30.93 18.91 -41.60
C LEU A 546 32.08 18.56 -40.65
N GLU A 547 32.90 19.55 -40.31
CA GLU A 547 33.94 19.39 -39.30
C GLU A 547 33.32 19.26 -37.88
N PRO A 548 33.97 18.54 -36.93
CA PRO A 548 33.42 18.25 -35.60
C PRO A 548 32.83 19.45 -34.83
N ALA A 549 33.51 20.60 -34.80
CA ALA A 549 33.02 21.79 -34.11
C ALA A 549 31.83 22.44 -34.81
N GLU A 550 31.74 22.35 -36.14
CA GLU A 550 30.57 22.81 -36.89
C GLU A 550 29.34 21.91 -36.59
N VAL A 551 29.55 20.60 -36.46
CA VAL A 551 28.51 19.65 -36.04
C VAL A 551 27.98 20.02 -34.64
N LEU A 552 28.87 20.21 -33.66
CA LEU A 552 28.46 20.58 -32.29
C LEU A 552 27.80 21.96 -32.24
N SER A 553 28.26 22.93 -33.05
CA SER A 553 27.63 24.26 -33.14
C SER A 553 26.21 24.17 -33.69
N ALA A 554 25.99 23.36 -34.73
CA ALA A 554 24.65 23.12 -35.27
C ALA A 554 23.78 22.32 -34.29
N LEU A 555 24.37 21.40 -33.52
CA LEU A 555 23.67 20.65 -32.50
C LEU A 555 23.26 21.51 -31.30
N ASP A 556 24.07 22.50 -30.91
CA ASP A 556 23.73 23.49 -29.89
C ASP A 556 22.50 24.34 -30.30
N GLU A 557 22.42 24.73 -31.58
CA GLU A 557 21.22 25.38 -32.13
C GLU A 557 19.98 24.50 -32.02
N VAL A 558 20.11 23.20 -32.33
CA VAL A 558 19.01 22.23 -32.20
C VAL A 558 18.59 22.10 -30.74
N ALA A 559 19.53 21.89 -29.81
CA ALA A 559 19.27 21.73 -28.37
C ALA A 559 18.54 22.94 -27.78
N ARG A 560 18.93 24.17 -28.17
CA ARG A 560 18.21 25.39 -27.77
C ARG A 560 16.77 25.45 -28.29
N GLY A 561 16.54 24.92 -29.49
CA GLY A 561 15.19 24.76 -30.05
C GLY A 561 14.29 23.84 -29.23
N LEU A 562 14.87 22.78 -28.62
CA LEU A 562 14.13 21.80 -27.81
C LEU A 562 13.59 22.40 -26.50
N GLY A 563 14.32 23.35 -25.90
CA GLY A 563 13.94 24.01 -24.64
C GLY A 563 12.77 25.01 -24.74
N THR A 564 12.23 25.24 -25.95
CA THR A 564 11.18 26.23 -26.18
C THR A 564 9.87 25.55 -26.60
N PRO A 565 8.89 25.33 -25.69
CA PRO A 565 7.62 24.72 -26.09
C PRO A 565 6.80 25.73 -26.90
N GLY A 566 6.70 25.52 -28.22
CA GLY A 566 5.69 26.18 -29.06
C GLY A 566 6.11 26.85 -30.37
N ALA A 567 7.24 26.49 -30.99
CA ALA A 567 7.62 27.06 -32.29
C ALA A 567 7.34 26.17 -33.52
N ALA A 568 6.76 24.97 -33.35
CA ALA A 568 6.32 24.13 -34.46
C ALA A 568 4.84 24.42 -34.85
N SER A 569 4.45 25.70 -34.95
CA SER A 569 3.18 26.15 -35.55
C SER A 569 3.06 27.68 -35.52
N ALA A 570 3.83 28.41 -36.34
CA ALA A 570 3.45 29.77 -36.80
C ALA A 570 4.44 30.34 -37.82
N SER A 571 4.48 29.78 -39.04
CA SER A 571 4.85 30.56 -40.22
C SER A 571 3.62 30.74 -41.09
N GLY A 572 2.76 31.71 -40.74
CA GLY A 572 1.59 32.02 -41.55
C GLY A 572 0.64 33.05 -40.94
N GLY A 573 0.82 34.32 -41.29
CA GLY A 573 -0.25 35.32 -41.40
C GLY A 573 -0.78 35.94 -40.10
N GLY A 574 -0.65 37.26 -39.98
CA GLY A 574 -1.11 38.01 -38.82
C GLY A 574 -2.64 38.14 -38.70
N GLY A 575 -3.08 38.48 -37.49
CA GLY A 575 -4.45 38.95 -37.25
C GLY A 575 -5.00 38.64 -35.86
N ALA A 576 -5.23 39.72 -35.11
CA ALA A 576 -6.24 39.88 -34.06
C ALA A 576 -6.08 39.13 -32.73
N GLN A 577 -5.98 39.97 -31.70
CA GLN A 577 -5.89 39.70 -30.28
C GLN A 577 -7.30 39.50 -29.69
N TRP A 578 -7.53 38.42 -28.93
CA TRP A 578 -8.68 38.32 -28.02
C TRP A 578 -8.28 37.54 -26.76
N PRO A 579 -8.49 38.08 -25.53
CA PRO A 579 -8.16 37.37 -24.31
C PRO A 579 -9.35 36.50 -23.85
N ALA A 580 -9.09 35.23 -23.52
CA ALA A 580 -10.00 34.41 -22.73
C ALA A 580 -9.33 34.06 -21.39
N ARG A 581 -10.01 34.44 -20.31
CA ARG A 581 -9.65 34.16 -18.93
C ARG A 581 -10.17 32.79 -18.49
N ALA A 582 -9.40 32.20 -17.57
CA ALA A 582 -9.77 31.29 -16.47
C ALA A 582 -9.57 29.78 -16.67
N ALA A 583 -8.54 29.23 -16.03
CA ALA A 583 -8.69 28.26 -14.93
C ALA A 583 -7.38 28.12 -14.14
N HIS A 584 -7.44 28.44 -12.84
CA HIS A 584 -6.37 28.25 -11.86
C HIS A 584 -6.12 26.75 -11.61
N LYS A 585 -4.90 26.27 -11.86
CA LYS A 585 -4.27 25.17 -11.10
C LYS A 585 -2.76 25.42 -11.03
N SER A 586 -2.24 25.37 -9.79
CA SER A 586 -0.85 25.10 -9.40
C SER A 586 0.25 26.01 -9.96
N ARG A 587 0.56 27.06 -9.20
CA ARG A 587 1.78 27.88 -9.34
C ARG A 587 2.90 27.22 -8.53
N GLU A 588 3.63 26.31 -9.16
CA GLU A 588 5.01 25.93 -8.79
C GLU A 588 5.63 25.13 -9.95
N ALA A 589 6.76 25.61 -10.49
CA ALA A 589 7.57 25.06 -11.59
C ALA A 589 6.93 25.03 -13.00
N ASP A 590 6.82 26.19 -13.65
CA ASP A 590 6.78 26.27 -15.12
C ASP A 590 7.84 27.30 -15.55
N LEU A 591 9.09 27.02 -15.18
CA LEU A 591 10.24 27.55 -15.89
C LEU A 591 10.40 26.64 -17.10
N SER A 592 10.45 27.23 -18.29
CA SER A 592 10.95 26.57 -19.50
C SER A 592 12.25 25.84 -19.15
N GLU A 593 12.19 24.52 -18.97
CA GLU A 593 13.37 23.69 -18.77
C GLU A 593 14.16 23.76 -20.08
N VAL A 594 15.23 24.57 -20.08
CA VAL A 594 16.22 24.54 -21.14
C VAL A 594 16.81 23.14 -21.10
N TYR A 595 16.62 22.35 -22.16
CA TYR A 595 17.31 21.06 -22.28
C TYR A 595 18.80 21.35 -22.44
N LEU A 596 19.57 20.86 -21.48
CA LEU A 596 21.02 20.88 -21.52
C LEU A 596 21.50 19.47 -21.83
N ALA A 597 22.48 19.35 -22.71
CA ALA A 597 23.05 18.06 -23.04
C ALA A 597 24.57 18.19 -23.18
N THR A 598 25.29 17.15 -22.78
CA THR A 598 26.73 17.03 -23.02
C THR A 598 26.95 16.09 -24.21
N CYS A 599 27.98 16.36 -25.01
CA CYS A 599 28.30 15.52 -26.17
C CYS A 599 29.77 15.59 -26.52
N VAL A 600 30.38 14.45 -26.82
CA VAL A 600 31.69 14.35 -27.48
C VAL A 600 31.49 13.78 -28.88
N TYR A 601 32.09 14.44 -29.87
CA TYR A 601 32.03 14.04 -31.27
C TYR A 601 33.45 13.88 -31.81
N ALA A 602 33.75 12.71 -32.36
CA ALA A 602 35.07 12.37 -32.87
C ALA A 602 34.98 11.85 -34.30
N VAL A 603 35.84 12.30 -35.20
CA VAL A 603 35.92 11.81 -36.59
C VAL A 603 37.26 11.13 -36.81
N TYR A 604 37.24 9.83 -37.12
CA TYR A 604 38.42 9.03 -37.41
C TYR A 604 38.63 8.85 -38.92
N ASP A 605 39.85 9.15 -39.39
CA ASP A 605 40.35 8.83 -40.73
C ASP A 605 41.19 7.55 -40.70
N PRO A 606 40.72 6.43 -41.28
CA PRO A 606 41.44 5.15 -41.22
C PRO A 606 42.72 5.14 -42.05
N VAL A 607 42.91 6.08 -42.97
CA VAL A 607 44.10 6.15 -43.83
C VAL A 607 45.24 6.84 -43.10
N THR A 608 44.95 7.97 -42.48
CA THR A 608 45.95 8.75 -41.73
C THR A 608 46.06 8.33 -40.27
N ARG A 609 45.10 7.53 -39.79
CA ARG A 609 44.88 7.15 -38.38
C ARG A 609 44.77 8.36 -37.46
N ARG A 610 44.23 9.46 -38.01
CA ARG A 610 43.99 10.69 -37.25
C ARG A 610 42.55 10.76 -36.81
N CYS A 611 42.36 11.18 -35.57
CA CYS A 611 41.06 11.40 -34.99
C CYS A 611 40.93 12.87 -34.57
N THR A 612 39.90 13.54 -35.09
CA THR A 612 39.58 14.92 -34.74
C THR A 612 38.43 14.94 -33.76
N PHE A 613 38.63 15.52 -32.57
CA PHE A 613 37.66 15.58 -31.49
C PHE A 613 37.13 17.00 -31.30
N ALA A 614 35.85 17.11 -30.97
CA ALA A 614 35.25 18.29 -30.37
C ALA A 614 34.41 17.86 -29.15
N ASN A 615 34.39 18.69 -28.10
CA ASN A 615 33.72 18.36 -26.84
C ASN A 615 32.79 19.50 -26.39
N ALA A 616 31.51 19.18 -26.18
CA ALA A 616 30.49 20.06 -25.62
C ALA A 616 30.18 19.66 -24.17
N GLY A 617 31.09 20.02 -23.24
CA GLY A 617 30.90 19.84 -21.80
C GLY A 617 30.86 18.38 -21.32
N HIS A 618 31.24 17.42 -22.16
CA HIS A 618 31.26 16.00 -21.84
C HIS A 618 32.60 15.55 -21.24
N LEU A 619 32.64 14.32 -20.72
CA LEU A 619 33.85 13.75 -20.12
C LEU A 619 34.95 13.51 -21.16
N PRO A 620 36.24 13.66 -20.78
CA PRO A 620 37.36 13.49 -21.69
C PRO A 620 37.51 12.02 -22.15
N PRO A 621 37.72 11.79 -23.46
CA PRO A 621 38.02 10.45 -23.99
C PRO A 621 39.24 9.82 -23.32
N VAL A 622 39.25 8.50 -23.18
CA VAL A 622 40.43 7.75 -22.72
C VAL A 622 41.09 7.05 -23.91
N VAL A 623 42.41 7.19 -24.02
CA VAL A 623 43.22 6.47 -25.00
C VAL A 623 44.24 5.57 -24.28
N VAL A 624 44.37 4.34 -24.77
CA VAL A 624 45.40 3.39 -24.36
C VAL A 624 46.22 3.03 -25.58
N GLU A 625 47.45 3.52 -25.66
CA GLU A 625 48.36 3.07 -26.71
C GLU A 625 49.00 1.71 -26.36
N PRO A 626 49.37 0.89 -27.35
CA PRO A 626 49.98 -0.41 -27.09
C PRO A 626 51.24 -0.29 -26.23
N GLY A 627 51.23 -0.94 -25.06
CA GLY A 627 52.34 -0.93 -24.11
C GLY A 627 52.45 0.31 -23.22
N GLU A 628 51.51 1.26 -23.34
CA GLU A 628 51.43 2.45 -22.50
C GLU A 628 50.23 2.37 -21.53
N ALA A 629 50.23 3.22 -20.50
CA ALA A 629 49.11 3.31 -19.56
C ALA A 629 47.97 4.13 -20.16
N ALA A 630 46.73 3.89 -19.70
CA ALA A 630 45.58 4.68 -20.11
C ALA A 630 45.75 6.17 -19.76
N LEU A 631 45.49 7.04 -20.73
CA LEU A 631 45.58 8.50 -20.64
C LEU A 631 44.24 9.15 -20.98
N LEU A 632 43.87 10.18 -20.22
CA LEU A 632 42.75 11.06 -20.57
C LEU A 632 43.24 12.04 -21.63
N LEU A 633 42.51 12.14 -22.74
CA LEU A 633 42.85 13.01 -23.85
C LEU A 633 42.45 14.45 -23.50
N ASP A 634 43.39 15.39 -23.70
CA ASP A 634 43.17 16.81 -23.43
C ASP A 634 42.39 17.45 -24.58
N VAL A 635 41.07 17.30 -24.55
CA VAL A 635 40.14 17.99 -25.48
C VAL A 635 39.60 19.24 -24.78
N PRO A 636 39.76 20.45 -25.34
CA PRO A 636 39.19 21.67 -24.80
C PRO A 636 37.70 21.50 -24.53
N PRO A 637 37.24 21.63 -23.27
CA PRO A 637 35.85 21.47 -22.95
C PRO A 637 35.07 22.71 -23.39
N GLY A 638 34.13 22.55 -24.32
CA GLY A 638 33.11 23.55 -24.61
C GLY A 638 32.02 23.59 -23.54
N MET A 639 31.10 24.55 -23.66
CA MET A 639 29.88 24.57 -22.84
C MET A 639 28.93 23.42 -23.23
N PRO A 640 28.10 22.91 -22.30
CA PRO A 640 27.03 21.99 -22.66
C PRO A 640 26.12 22.57 -23.74
N LEU A 641 25.63 21.71 -24.62
CA LEU A 641 24.66 22.03 -25.66
C LEU A 641 23.40 22.62 -25.00
N GLY A 642 22.82 23.64 -25.61
CA GLY A 642 21.62 24.32 -25.09
C GLY A 642 21.94 25.56 -24.27
N VAL A 643 23.16 25.71 -23.73
CA VAL A 643 23.57 26.91 -22.98
C VAL A 643 23.83 28.09 -23.92
N GLY A 644 24.38 27.83 -25.11
CA GLY A 644 24.98 28.84 -25.97
C GLY A 644 26.32 29.35 -25.42
N GLY A 645 27.23 29.80 -26.30
CA GLY A 645 28.56 30.23 -25.87
C GLY A 645 29.54 30.49 -27.02
N GLU A 646 30.83 30.48 -26.66
CA GLU A 646 31.94 30.53 -27.61
C GLU A 646 31.92 29.32 -28.58
N PRO A 647 32.50 29.44 -29.79
CA PRO A 647 32.60 28.32 -30.72
C PRO A 647 33.33 27.13 -30.11
N PHE A 648 32.88 25.91 -30.43
CA PHE A 648 33.60 24.70 -30.04
C PHE A 648 34.97 24.63 -30.72
N GLU A 649 35.97 24.14 -30.00
CA GLU A 649 37.33 23.93 -30.53
C GLU A 649 37.54 22.47 -30.93
N GLU A 650 38.46 22.25 -31.86
CA GLU A 650 38.81 20.93 -32.37
C GLU A 650 40.26 20.58 -32.04
N VAL A 651 40.50 19.32 -31.67
CA VAL A 651 41.86 18.78 -31.49
C VAL A 651 42.05 17.56 -32.37
N GLU A 652 43.13 17.56 -33.13
CA GLU A 652 43.54 16.45 -34.01
C GLU A 652 44.64 15.63 -33.33
N VAL A 653 44.38 14.33 -33.14
CA VAL A 653 45.32 13.39 -32.52
C VAL A 653 45.61 12.24 -33.47
N GLU A 654 46.88 11.88 -33.63
CA GLU A 654 47.29 10.68 -34.38
C GLU A 654 47.30 9.49 -33.42
N LEU A 655 46.54 8.44 -33.75
CA LEU A 655 46.41 7.24 -32.94
C LEU A 655 47.26 6.11 -33.54
N LYS A 656 48.06 5.44 -32.70
CA LYS A 656 48.83 4.26 -33.12
C LYS A 656 47.89 3.10 -33.44
N GLU A 657 48.32 2.25 -34.38
CA GLU A 657 47.64 0.97 -34.63
C GLU A 657 47.69 0.10 -33.38
N GLY A 658 46.56 -0.55 -33.06
CA GLY A 658 46.32 -1.28 -31.84
C GLY A 658 45.90 -0.41 -30.64
N ALA A 659 45.90 0.93 -30.77
CA ALA A 659 45.42 1.79 -29.69
C ALA A 659 43.93 1.58 -29.41
N LEU A 660 43.54 1.70 -28.14
CA LEU A 660 42.16 1.61 -27.69
C LEU A 660 41.65 3.02 -27.34
N LEU A 661 40.54 3.42 -27.93
CA LEU A 661 39.81 4.64 -27.60
C LEU A 661 38.53 4.27 -26.85
N ALA A 662 38.25 4.92 -25.72
CA ALA A 662 37.02 4.76 -24.95
C ALA A 662 36.32 6.11 -24.76
N LEU A 663 35.04 6.15 -25.14
CA LEU A 663 34.09 7.23 -24.89
C LEU A 663 33.02 6.70 -23.94
N TYR A 664 32.63 7.47 -22.93
CA TYR A 664 31.77 7.01 -21.85
C TYR A 664 31.01 8.16 -21.22
N THR A 665 29.84 7.86 -20.66
CA THR A 665 29.03 8.80 -19.87
C THR A 665 29.43 8.78 -18.40
N ASP A 666 28.94 9.76 -17.65
CA ASP A 666 29.28 9.97 -16.24
C ASP A 666 28.77 8.84 -15.33
N GLY A 667 27.64 8.18 -15.66
CA GLY A 667 27.16 7.03 -14.91
C GLY A 667 28.16 5.87 -14.80
N LEU A 668 29.19 5.81 -15.65
CA LEU A 668 30.29 4.84 -15.54
C LEU A 668 31.29 5.17 -14.43
N VAL A 669 31.50 6.46 -14.13
CA VAL A 669 32.60 6.96 -13.30
C VAL A 669 32.16 7.83 -12.12
N GLU A 670 30.90 8.25 -12.08
CA GLU A 670 30.34 9.09 -11.03
C GLU A 670 29.20 8.36 -10.30
N SER A 671 29.21 8.45 -8.96
CA SER A 671 28.09 8.01 -8.13
C SER A 671 28.02 8.86 -6.86
N ARG A 672 26.88 8.84 -6.14
CA ARG A 672 26.73 9.61 -4.89
C ARG A 672 27.83 9.33 -3.85
N ASP A 673 28.36 8.12 -3.85
CA ASP A 673 29.35 7.67 -2.87
C ASP A 673 30.79 7.71 -3.44
N HIS A 674 30.98 7.95 -4.75
CA HIS A 674 32.30 8.00 -5.39
C HIS A 674 32.44 9.24 -6.29
N PRO A 675 33.37 10.15 -5.97
CA PRO A 675 33.60 11.34 -6.79
C PRO A 675 34.21 10.97 -8.15
N LEU A 676 33.93 11.81 -9.15
CA LEU A 676 34.36 11.64 -10.55
C LEU A 676 35.86 11.30 -10.69
N ASP A 677 36.74 11.98 -9.96
CA ASP A 677 38.19 11.76 -10.04
C ASP A 677 38.61 10.33 -9.65
N GLU A 678 37.95 9.74 -8.66
CA GLU A 678 38.21 8.36 -8.23
C GLU A 678 37.71 7.35 -9.27
N GLY A 679 36.54 7.60 -9.86
CA GLY A 679 36.00 6.78 -10.93
C GLY A 679 36.82 6.84 -12.21
N LEU A 680 37.32 8.02 -12.60
CA LEU A 680 38.25 8.18 -13.73
C LEU A 680 39.56 7.42 -13.50
N ALA A 681 40.09 7.45 -12.27
CA ALA A 681 41.28 6.67 -11.92
C ALA A 681 41.01 5.16 -11.97
N ALA A 682 39.83 4.72 -11.52
CA ALA A 682 39.40 3.33 -11.58
C ALA A 682 39.20 2.85 -13.03
N LEU A 683 38.58 3.65 -13.90
CA LEU A 683 38.43 3.35 -15.32
C LEU A 683 39.78 3.15 -16.00
N ARG A 684 40.74 4.06 -15.74
CA ARG A 684 42.12 3.93 -16.26
C ARG A 684 42.81 2.67 -15.76
N ALA A 685 42.56 2.25 -14.52
CA ALA A 685 43.09 1.03 -13.95
C ALA A 685 42.39 -0.25 -14.45
N ALA A 686 41.15 -0.15 -14.92
CA ALA A 686 40.39 -1.25 -15.49
C ALA A 686 40.81 -1.57 -16.94
N LEU A 687 41.27 -0.55 -17.67
CA LEU A 687 41.76 -0.65 -19.05
C LEU A 687 43.20 -1.19 -19.12
N VAL A 688 43.44 -2.36 -18.52
CA VAL A 688 44.72 -3.07 -18.51
C VAL A 688 44.62 -4.33 -19.38
N GLU A 689 45.59 -4.54 -20.28
CA GLU A 689 45.62 -5.55 -21.36
C GLU A 689 44.70 -5.24 -22.56
N PRO A 690 44.99 -4.18 -23.35
CA PRO A 690 44.16 -3.80 -24.49
C PRO A 690 44.07 -4.90 -25.57
N ASP A 691 45.00 -5.86 -25.62
CA ASP A 691 45.09 -6.90 -26.67
C ASP A 691 44.00 -7.98 -26.62
N ARG A 692 43.16 -8.01 -25.58
CA ARG A 692 42.03 -8.96 -25.49
C ARG A 692 40.88 -8.55 -26.41
N PRO A 693 39.96 -9.47 -26.78
CA PRO A 693 38.73 -9.11 -27.51
C PRO A 693 38.01 -7.95 -26.81
N LEU A 694 37.53 -6.96 -27.59
CA LEU A 694 36.93 -5.75 -27.02
C LEU A 694 35.73 -6.03 -26.11
N GLU A 695 34.92 -7.03 -26.45
CA GLU A 695 33.79 -7.50 -25.65
C GLU A 695 34.21 -7.87 -24.21
N ASP A 696 35.33 -8.61 -24.07
CA ASP A 696 35.85 -9.00 -22.75
C ASP A 696 36.40 -7.81 -21.97
N VAL A 697 36.93 -6.80 -22.67
CA VAL A 697 37.41 -5.55 -22.07
C VAL A 697 36.21 -4.73 -21.58
N CYS A 698 35.13 -4.62 -22.37
CA CYS A 698 33.88 -3.98 -22.00
C CYS A 698 33.33 -4.59 -20.71
N ASP A 699 33.16 -5.92 -20.70
CA ASP A 699 32.57 -6.64 -19.59
C ASP A 699 33.44 -6.53 -18.32
N ARG A 700 34.78 -6.50 -18.47
CA ARG A 700 35.69 -6.25 -17.36
C ARG A 700 35.55 -4.84 -16.81
N VAL A 701 35.52 -3.81 -17.66
CA VAL A 701 35.36 -2.41 -17.22
C VAL A 701 34.08 -2.30 -16.41
N LEU A 702 32.96 -2.76 -16.96
CA LEU A 702 31.65 -2.75 -16.31
C LEU A 702 31.61 -3.57 -15.00
N GLY A 703 32.26 -4.74 -14.97
CA GLY A 703 32.32 -5.58 -13.77
C GLY A 703 33.26 -5.04 -12.68
N SER A 704 34.37 -4.41 -13.06
CA SER A 704 35.39 -3.90 -12.14
C SER A 704 34.95 -2.64 -11.42
N LEU A 705 34.20 -1.76 -12.10
CA LEU A 705 33.60 -0.54 -11.56
C LEU A 705 32.37 -0.82 -10.65
N HIS A 706 32.14 -2.10 -10.27
CA HIS A 706 31.19 -2.60 -9.25
C HIS A 706 29.92 -1.75 -9.05
N THR A 707 28.91 -2.05 -9.87
CA THR A 707 27.43 -1.96 -9.78
C THR A 707 26.73 -1.66 -8.42
N ARG A 708 27.19 -0.72 -7.59
CA ARG A 708 26.24 0.09 -6.77
C ARG A 708 25.64 1.25 -7.59
N HIS A 709 26.04 1.34 -8.85
CA HIS A 709 25.55 2.26 -9.86
C HIS A 709 24.16 1.81 -10.29
N GLY A 710 23.17 2.62 -9.93
CA GLY A 710 21.78 2.38 -10.26
C GLY A 710 20.95 3.66 -10.26
N GLU A 711 21.61 4.82 -10.28
CA GLU A 711 20.93 6.10 -10.33
C GLU A 711 20.90 6.70 -11.73
N ASP A 712 21.93 6.46 -12.54
CA ASP A 712 22.03 6.97 -13.91
C ASP A 712 22.33 5.86 -14.93
N ASP A 713 22.08 6.17 -16.20
CA ASP A 713 22.39 5.31 -17.33
C ASP A 713 23.90 5.26 -17.59
N ILE A 714 24.35 4.23 -18.31
CA ILE A 714 25.75 4.07 -18.71
C ILE A 714 25.77 3.79 -20.21
N ALA A 715 26.41 4.66 -20.98
CA ALA A 715 26.86 4.39 -22.33
C ALA A 715 28.39 4.27 -22.37
N LEU A 716 28.89 3.18 -22.94
CA LEU A 716 30.31 2.93 -23.15
C LEU A 716 30.53 2.53 -24.61
N LEU A 717 31.31 3.32 -25.34
CA LEU A 717 31.75 3.04 -26.69
C LEU A 717 33.27 2.86 -26.68
N MET A 718 33.73 1.67 -27.10
CA MET A 718 35.15 1.38 -27.26
C MET A 718 35.49 1.08 -28.72
N ALA A 719 36.59 1.66 -29.19
CA ALA A 719 37.08 1.48 -30.55
C ALA A 719 38.59 1.16 -30.52
N ARG A 720 38.97 0.03 -31.10
CA ARG A 720 40.37 -0.33 -31.35
C ARG A 720 40.79 0.10 -32.75
N ILE A 721 41.88 0.86 -32.80
CA ILE A 721 42.44 1.41 -34.02
C ILE A 721 43.16 0.32 -34.82
N GLN A 722 42.70 0.04 -36.03
CA GLN A 722 43.37 -0.89 -36.96
C GLN A 722 43.96 -0.12 -38.15
N GLY A 723 43.22 0.88 -38.66
CA GLY A 723 43.54 1.58 -39.90
C GLY A 723 43.22 0.75 -41.14
N LEU A 724 43.26 1.40 -42.31
CA LEU A 724 43.15 0.70 -43.59
C LEU A 724 44.50 0.08 -43.97
N PRO A 725 44.53 -1.16 -44.45
CA PRO A 725 45.76 -1.79 -44.91
C PRO A 725 46.38 -0.96 -46.05
N THR A 726 47.71 -0.80 -46.05
CA THR A 726 48.42 0.00 -47.05
C THR A 726 48.20 -0.48 -48.49
N GLU A 727 47.99 -1.78 -48.67
CA GLU A 727 47.67 -2.42 -49.93
C GLU A 727 46.26 -2.09 -50.43
N ALA A 728 45.38 -1.51 -49.60
CA ALA A 728 44.04 -1.08 -49.95
C ALA A 728 43.94 0.44 -50.20
N VAL A 729 45.07 1.15 -50.17
CA VAL A 729 45.15 2.59 -50.34
C VAL A 729 46.11 2.95 -51.48
N GLY A 730 45.63 3.73 -52.43
CA GLY A 730 46.47 4.47 -53.38
C GLY A 730 46.46 5.95 -53.01
N ASP A 731 47.60 6.57 -52.74
CA ASP A 731 47.68 7.99 -52.34
C ASP A 731 48.84 8.68 -53.08
N TRP A 732 48.51 9.64 -53.94
CA TRP A 732 49.47 10.31 -54.81
C TRP A 732 49.31 11.82 -54.79
N ARG A 733 50.44 12.52 -54.83
CA ARG A 733 50.50 13.97 -55.04
C ARG A 733 50.82 14.27 -56.49
N LEU A 734 50.04 15.16 -57.08
CA LEU A 734 50.09 15.54 -58.49
C LEU A 734 50.33 17.04 -58.60
N PRO A 735 51.36 17.48 -59.35
CA PRO A 735 51.58 18.89 -59.61
C PRO A 735 50.41 19.45 -60.43
N ARG A 736 50.16 20.76 -60.31
CA ARG A 736 49.05 21.43 -60.98
C ARG A 736 49.35 21.76 -62.44
N GLU A 737 49.44 20.73 -63.28
CA GLU A 737 49.77 20.85 -64.69
C GLU A 737 48.81 20.01 -65.57
N PRO A 738 48.53 20.39 -66.83
CA PRO A 738 47.60 19.66 -67.70
C PRO A 738 47.93 18.16 -67.88
N ARG A 739 49.21 17.79 -67.87
CA ARG A 739 49.66 16.38 -67.96
C ARG A 739 49.24 15.53 -66.74
N SER A 740 48.96 16.17 -65.60
CA SER A 740 48.59 15.47 -64.36
C SER A 740 47.22 14.80 -64.46
N VAL A 741 46.32 15.27 -65.32
CA VAL A 741 45.03 14.58 -65.57
C VAL A 741 45.26 13.22 -66.22
N GLY A 742 46.14 13.16 -67.22
CA GLY A 742 46.53 11.89 -67.85
C GLY A 742 47.23 10.96 -66.86
N ARG A 743 48.14 11.52 -66.05
CA ARG A 743 48.84 10.76 -65.01
C ARG A 743 47.91 10.21 -63.93
N ALA A 744 46.90 10.97 -63.53
CA ALA A 744 45.89 10.53 -62.57
C ALA A 744 45.12 9.30 -63.07
N ARG A 745 44.72 9.28 -64.35
CA ARG A 745 44.07 8.12 -64.97
C ARG A 745 44.97 6.89 -64.97
N GLU A 746 46.22 7.04 -65.40
CA GLU A 746 47.21 5.95 -65.36
C GLU A 746 47.37 5.37 -63.95
N LEU A 747 47.55 6.22 -62.94
CA LEU A 747 47.68 5.80 -61.55
C LEU A 747 46.43 5.06 -61.05
N ALA A 748 45.24 5.57 -61.38
CA ALA A 748 43.99 4.93 -61.01
C ALA A 748 43.83 3.56 -61.68
N ARG A 749 44.06 3.47 -63.00
CA ARG A 749 44.03 2.20 -63.74
C ARG A 749 45.00 1.17 -63.16
N ASP A 750 46.27 1.56 -63.00
CA ASP A 750 47.31 0.67 -62.50
C ASP A 750 46.95 0.13 -61.10
N GLN A 751 46.39 0.99 -60.23
CA GLN A 751 45.96 0.59 -58.90
C GLN A 751 44.73 -0.32 -58.91
N LEU A 752 43.71 -0.02 -59.73
CA LEU A 752 42.52 -0.85 -59.85
C LEU A 752 42.84 -2.24 -60.40
N THR A 753 43.67 -2.31 -61.44
CA THR A 753 44.15 -3.60 -61.98
C THR A 753 44.99 -4.36 -60.95
N ALA A 754 45.82 -3.67 -60.15
CA ALA A 754 46.54 -4.30 -59.04
C ALA A 754 45.60 -4.85 -57.95
N TRP A 755 44.43 -4.24 -57.76
CA TRP A 755 43.37 -4.71 -56.86
C TRP A 755 42.44 -5.76 -57.47
N GLY A 756 42.59 -6.08 -58.76
CA GLY A 756 41.71 -6.99 -59.49
C GLY A 756 40.32 -6.41 -59.78
N LEU A 757 40.19 -5.09 -59.87
CA LEU A 757 38.95 -4.35 -60.11
C LEU A 757 38.87 -3.84 -61.56
N ASP A 758 39.19 -4.71 -62.53
CA ASP A 758 39.26 -4.34 -63.96
C ASP A 758 37.91 -3.81 -64.49
N ASP A 759 36.78 -4.34 -64.00
CA ASP A 759 35.43 -3.90 -64.39
C ASP A 759 35.13 -2.43 -64.01
N LEU A 760 35.83 -1.88 -63.01
CA LEU A 760 35.64 -0.51 -62.55
C LEU A 760 36.61 0.48 -63.21
N VAL A 761 37.58 0.02 -64.01
CA VAL A 761 38.66 0.86 -64.56
C VAL A 761 38.09 1.98 -65.43
N ASP A 762 37.30 1.66 -66.45
CA ASP A 762 36.80 2.66 -67.40
C ASP A 762 35.96 3.75 -66.71
N THR A 763 35.10 3.33 -65.77
CA THR A 763 34.27 4.26 -64.99
C THR A 763 35.12 5.13 -64.08
N THR A 764 36.05 4.52 -63.34
CA THR A 764 36.94 5.25 -62.41
C THR A 764 37.83 6.24 -63.15
N GLU A 765 38.42 5.85 -64.29
CA GLU A 765 39.26 6.73 -65.09
C GLU A 765 38.50 7.97 -65.58
N LEU A 766 37.26 7.79 -66.06
CA LEU A 766 36.41 8.90 -66.47
C LEU A 766 36.14 9.85 -65.31
N LEU A 767 35.72 9.32 -64.15
CA LEU A 767 35.37 10.13 -62.99
C LEU A 767 36.59 10.82 -62.36
N VAL A 768 37.73 10.11 -62.23
CA VAL A 768 39.02 10.69 -61.80
C VAL A 768 39.44 11.82 -62.74
N SER A 769 39.29 11.62 -64.06
CA SER A 769 39.60 12.65 -65.04
C SER A 769 38.77 13.92 -64.83
N GLU A 770 37.48 13.78 -64.56
CA GLU A 770 36.59 14.92 -64.28
C GLU A 770 36.94 15.63 -62.97
N LEU A 771 37.18 14.89 -61.88
CA LEU A 771 37.53 15.48 -60.58
C LEU A 771 38.88 16.19 -60.62
N VAL A 772 39.92 15.55 -61.18
CA VAL A 772 41.27 16.14 -61.29
C VAL A 772 41.27 17.32 -62.26
N THR A 773 40.49 17.27 -63.35
CA THR A 773 40.31 18.42 -64.24
C THR A 773 39.63 19.59 -63.53
N ASN A 774 38.62 19.31 -62.70
CA ASN A 774 37.98 20.35 -61.88
C ASN A 774 38.96 20.95 -60.86
N ALA A 775 39.74 20.13 -60.17
CA ALA A 775 40.79 20.60 -59.25
C ALA A 775 41.83 21.46 -60.00
N LEU A 776 42.25 21.05 -61.21
CA LEU A 776 43.19 21.79 -62.06
C LEU A 776 42.63 23.13 -62.58
N ARG A 777 41.34 23.20 -62.91
CA ARG A 777 40.72 24.43 -63.46
C ARG A 777 40.26 25.40 -62.38
N TYR A 778 39.70 24.89 -61.29
CA TYR A 778 38.96 25.67 -60.30
C TYR A 778 39.49 25.54 -58.86
N GLY A 779 40.44 24.64 -58.60
CA GLY A 779 41.10 24.50 -57.31
C GLY A 779 42.30 25.44 -57.13
N GLU A 780 43.08 25.23 -56.09
CA GLU A 780 44.37 25.91 -55.85
C GLU A 780 45.43 24.91 -55.35
N GLY A 781 46.71 25.27 -55.43
CA GLY A 781 47.81 24.45 -54.89
C GLY A 781 48.04 23.11 -55.61
N GLU A 782 48.72 22.19 -54.92
CA GLU A 782 48.93 20.80 -55.38
C GLU A 782 47.63 20.00 -55.31
N ILE A 783 47.49 19.03 -56.21
CA ILE A 783 46.34 18.13 -56.25
C ILE A 783 46.75 16.81 -55.60
N ARG A 784 45.94 16.29 -54.69
CA ARG A 784 46.15 14.95 -54.11
C ARG A 784 45.04 14.02 -54.57
N LEU A 785 45.40 12.89 -55.19
CA LEU A 785 44.47 11.84 -55.59
C LEU A 785 44.63 10.67 -54.62
N ARG A 786 43.51 10.20 -54.07
CA ARG A 786 43.48 9.03 -53.20
C ARG A 786 42.39 8.06 -53.66
N LEU A 787 42.74 6.78 -53.70
CA LEU A 787 41.82 5.66 -53.93
C LEU A 787 41.81 4.78 -52.69
N LEU A 788 40.64 4.38 -52.24
CA LEU A 788 40.43 3.59 -51.03
C LEU A 788 39.54 2.39 -51.33
N ARG A 789 40.00 1.19 -50.98
CA ARG A 789 39.26 -0.06 -51.16
C ARG A 789 38.89 -0.68 -49.82
N ASP A 790 37.62 -0.66 -49.49
CA ASP A 790 37.06 -1.39 -48.35
C ASP A 790 35.78 -2.10 -48.78
N ARG A 791 34.60 -1.71 -48.26
CA ARG A 791 33.28 -2.16 -48.77
C ARG A 791 32.89 -1.51 -50.09
N THR A 792 33.40 -0.31 -50.35
CA THR A 792 33.25 0.43 -51.61
C THR A 792 34.61 0.93 -52.07
N LEU A 793 34.71 1.24 -53.37
CA LEU A 793 35.84 1.97 -53.92
C LEU A 793 35.55 3.48 -53.79
N VAL A 794 36.28 4.18 -52.93
CA VAL A 794 36.20 5.64 -52.84
C VAL A 794 37.37 6.27 -53.58
N CYS A 795 37.08 7.30 -54.37
CA CYS A 795 38.09 8.20 -54.92
C CYS A 795 37.93 9.58 -54.30
N GLU A 796 39.01 10.11 -53.72
CA GLU A 796 39.09 11.47 -53.19
C GLU A 796 40.10 12.29 -54.00
N VAL A 797 39.72 13.50 -54.38
CA VAL A 797 40.62 14.49 -54.99
C VAL A 797 40.61 15.75 -54.14
N TRP A 798 41.76 16.05 -53.54
CA TRP A 798 41.95 17.24 -52.72
C TRP A 798 42.70 18.33 -53.48
N ASP A 799 42.33 19.58 -53.20
CA ASP A 799 43.05 20.79 -53.60
C ASP A 799 42.96 21.87 -52.52
N ALA A 800 43.82 22.89 -52.57
CA ALA A 800 43.90 23.94 -51.56
C ALA A 800 42.80 25.03 -51.68
N GLY A 801 41.89 24.92 -52.66
CA GLY A 801 40.83 25.89 -52.88
C GLY A 801 39.68 25.75 -51.89
N LEU A 802 39.12 26.88 -51.43
CA LEU A 802 38.05 26.90 -50.40
C LEU A 802 36.61 26.94 -50.97
N VAL A 803 36.48 27.15 -52.28
CA VAL A 803 35.18 27.25 -52.98
C VAL A 803 34.66 25.85 -53.32
N GLN A 804 33.53 25.46 -52.74
CA GLN A 804 32.91 24.18 -53.03
C GLN A 804 32.38 24.09 -54.47
N PRO A 805 32.50 22.92 -55.12
CA PRO A 805 31.95 22.69 -56.45
C PRO A 805 30.42 22.77 -56.43
N ARG A 806 29.83 23.42 -57.44
CA ARG A 806 28.37 23.45 -57.62
C ARG A 806 27.99 22.66 -58.86
N ARG A 807 27.05 21.73 -58.70
CA ARG A 807 26.41 21.07 -59.84
C ARG A 807 25.66 22.12 -60.66
N ARG A 808 25.98 22.20 -61.96
CA ARG A 808 25.28 23.07 -62.92
C ARG A 808 24.46 22.20 -63.86
N ARG A 809 23.32 22.69 -64.33
CA ARG A 809 22.64 22.12 -65.50
C ARG A 809 23.28 22.75 -66.72
N ALA A 810 24.14 22.01 -67.41
CA ALA A 810 24.69 22.44 -68.69
C ALA A 810 23.58 22.42 -69.75
N ARG A 811 23.51 23.45 -70.58
CA ARG A 811 22.67 23.47 -71.80
C ARG A 811 23.39 22.72 -72.92
N ASP A 812 22.64 22.33 -73.95
CA ASP A 812 23.16 21.56 -75.09
C ASP A 812 24.37 22.23 -75.77
N THR A 813 24.45 23.57 -75.70
CA THR A 813 25.54 24.39 -76.26
C THR A 813 26.69 24.72 -75.31
N ASP A 814 26.63 24.32 -74.04
CA ASP A 814 27.65 24.66 -73.05
C ASP A 814 28.85 23.71 -73.13
N GLU A 815 30.05 24.26 -73.36
CA GLU A 815 31.33 23.52 -73.40
C GLU A 815 31.84 23.08 -72.01
N GLY A 816 31.11 23.39 -70.93
CA GLY A 816 31.52 23.09 -69.55
C GLY A 816 30.33 22.87 -68.62
N GLY A 817 30.60 22.31 -67.43
CA GLY A 817 29.58 22.10 -66.39
C GLY A 817 28.93 20.72 -66.35
N ARG A 818 29.33 19.79 -67.25
CA ARG A 818 28.83 18.40 -67.29
C ARG A 818 29.58 17.43 -66.37
N GLY A 819 30.82 17.74 -65.97
CA GLY A 819 31.68 16.82 -65.21
C GLY A 819 31.06 16.30 -63.91
N LEU A 820 30.58 17.19 -63.03
CA LEU A 820 29.93 16.76 -61.78
C LEU A 820 28.56 16.09 -62.01
N GLN A 821 27.93 16.33 -63.16
CA GLN A 821 26.71 15.61 -63.53
C GLN A 821 27.04 14.17 -63.93
N LEU A 822 28.15 13.93 -64.65
CA LEU A 822 28.63 12.58 -64.95
C LEU A 822 29.02 11.83 -63.68
N VAL A 823 29.74 12.50 -62.76
CA VAL A 823 30.07 11.94 -61.44
C VAL A 823 28.82 11.47 -60.73
N GLY A 824 27.82 12.35 -60.58
CA GLY A 824 26.57 11.99 -59.91
C GLY A 824 25.66 10.99 -60.65
N LEU A 825 25.95 10.65 -61.91
CA LEU A 825 25.21 9.63 -62.66
C LEU A 825 25.86 8.24 -62.58
N LEU A 826 27.19 8.21 -62.54
CA LEU A 826 27.99 6.98 -62.60
C LEU A 826 28.48 6.52 -61.23
N SER A 827 28.44 7.38 -60.21
CA SER A 827 28.79 7.01 -58.84
C SER A 827 27.57 6.63 -58.01
N ALA A 828 27.77 5.77 -57.01
CA ALA A 828 26.75 5.43 -56.02
C ALA A 828 26.46 6.63 -55.10
N ALA A 829 27.52 7.31 -54.68
CA ALA A 829 27.47 8.57 -53.94
C ALA A 829 28.62 9.49 -54.40
N TRP A 830 28.47 10.79 -54.18
CA TRP A 830 29.55 11.76 -54.35
C TRP A 830 29.28 12.99 -53.49
N GLY A 831 30.34 13.71 -53.16
CA GLY A 831 30.23 14.91 -52.34
C GLY A 831 31.48 15.77 -52.38
N ALA A 832 31.46 16.85 -51.60
CA ALA A 832 32.62 17.70 -51.40
C ALA A 832 32.70 18.14 -49.94
N ARG A 833 33.84 17.85 -49.32
CA ARG A 833 34.20 18.24 -47.96
C ARG A 833 35.04 19.50 -47.98
N ARG A 834 34.77 20.43 -47.07
CA ARG A 834 35.71 21.51 -46.77
C ARG A 834 36.64 21.03 -45.66
N THR A 835 37.92 21.35 -45.80
CA THR A 835 38.93 21.14 -44.75
C THR A 835 39.50 22.51 -44.36
N PRO A 836 40.18 22.65 -43.20
CA PRO A 836 40.79 23.92 -42.81
C PRO A 836 41.80 24.48 -43.81
N ARG A 837 42.36 23.62 -44.68
CA ARG A 837 43.43 23.96 -45.64
C ARG A 837 43.04 23.77 -47.11
N GLY A 838 41.78 23.51 -47.42
CA GLY A 838 41.35 23.24 -48.79
C GLY A 838 40.01 22.53 -48.87
N LYS A 839 39.82 21.73 -49.91
CA LYS A 839 38.61 20.91 -50.08
C LYS A 839 38.96 19.55 -50.66
N THR A 840 38.13 18.55 -50.35
CA THR A 840 38.18 17.22 -50.95
C THR A 840 36.89 17.00 -51.71
N VAL A 841 36.96 16.68 -53.00
CA VAL A 841 35.82 16.19 -53.79
C VAL A 841 35.96 14.69 -53.94
N TRP A 842 34.89 13.96 -53.69
CA TRP A 842 34.95 12.50 -53.64
C TRP A 842 33.77 11.85 -54.37
N PHE A 843 33.95 10.62 -54.81
CA PHE A 843 32.89 9.76 -55.30
C PHE A 843 33.11 8.30 -54.86
N GLU A 844 32.02 7.56 -54.77
CA GLU A 844 32.00 6.16 -54.34
C GLU A 844 31.42 5.26 -55.44
N LEU A 845 32.10 4.13 -55.68
CA LEU A 845 31.65 3.07 -56.57
C LEU A 845 31.44 1.79 -55.75
N ALA A 846 30.35 1.08 -56.03
CA ALA A 846 30.12 -0.24 -55.46
C ALA A 846 31.17 -1.22 -56.00
N LEU A 847 31.68 -2.10 -55.14
CA LEU A 847 32.56 -3.18 -55.59
C LEU A 847 31.75 -4.26 -56.34
N PRO A 848 32.37 -5.01 -57.27
CA PRO A 848 31.67 -6.08 -57.99
C PRO A 848 31.37 -7.25 -57.04
N ASP A 849 30.17 -7.27 -56.44
CA ASP A 849 29.71 -8.35 -55.55
C ASP A 849 29.28 -9.61 -56.33
N GLY A 850 30.10 -10.12 -57.25
CA GLY A 850 29.80 -11.35 -58.02
C GLY A 850 28.45 -11.35 -58.78
N ARG A 851 27.77 -10.20 -58.85
CA ARG A 851 26.55 -9.94 -59.62
C ARG A 851 26.82 -8.69 -60.46
N PRO A 852 26.64 -8.77 -61.79
CA PRO A 852 26.80 -7.58 -62.62
C PRO A 852 25.77 -6.53 -62.18
N ALA A 853 26.25 -5.32 -61.88
CA ALA A 853 25.39 -4.16 -61.82
C ALA A 853 24.62 -4.09 -63.15
N ALA A 854 23.32 -3.77 -63.10
CA ALA A 854 22.52 -3.63 -64.31
C ALA A 854 23.17 -2.54 -65.18
N GLU A 855 23.81 -2.95 -66.28
CA GLU A 855 24.32 -2.04 -67.30
C GLU A 855 23.16 -1.16 -67.76
N ARG A 856 23.19 0.13 -67.41
CA ARG A 856 22.25 1.09 -67.96
C ARG A 856 22.50 1.19 -69.46
N SER A 857 21.42 1.14 -70.24
CA SER A 857 21.53 1.02 -71.69
C SER A 857 22.20 2.27 -72.28
N VAL A 858 22.92 2.08 -73.38
CA VAL A 858 23.51 3.18 -74.17
C VAL A 858 22.45 4.21 -74.57
N GLU A 859 21.18 3.80 -74.72
CA GLU A 859 20.04 4.69 -74.95
C GLU A 859 19.70 5.58 -73.75
N GLU A 860 19.78 5.09 -72.51
CA GLU A 860 19.59 5.92 -71.31
C GLU A 860 20.71 6.97 -71.20
N LEU A 861 21.96 6.58 -71.48
CA LEU A 861 23.11 7.49 -71.48
C LEU A 861 23.02 8.53 -72.61
N LEU A 862 22.62 8.12 -73.82
CA LEU A 862 22.48 9.02 -74.99
C LEU A 862 21.25 9.93 -74.93
N SER A 863 20.15 9.51 -74.29
CA SER A 863 18.95 10.34 -74.12
C SER A 863 19.14 11.56 -73.21
N MET A 864 20.30 11.65 -72.54
CA MET A 864 20.65 12.71 -71.60
C MET A 864 21.69 13.69 -72.15
N PHE A 865 22.13 13.52 -73.41
CA PHE A 865 23.07 14.39 -74.12
C PHE A 865 22.41 15.32 -75.12
#